data_AF-L9JJA9-F1
#
_entry.id   AF-L9JJA9-F1
#
_cell.length_a   1.000
_cell.length_b   1.000
_cell.length_c   1.000
_cell.angle_alpha   90.00
_cell.angle_beta   90.00
_cell.angle_gamma   90.00
#
_symmetry.space_group_name_H-M   'P 1'
#
loop_
_entity.id
_entity.type
_entity.pdbx_description
1 polymer ?
#
loop_
_entity_poly.entity_id
_entity_poly.type
_entity_poly.pdbx_seq_one_letter_code
_entity_poly.pdbx_strand_id
1 'polypeptide(L)'
;MSFPKAPLKRFNDPSEVQQNLTVDKETVLPASARKVKTSGLKIRVLVQERGTQDKRIQDLETELEKVEAKLNAAVREKTSLSANNASLEKQLIELNRTNELLKSKSMMAKQEGMETKPQVTQKNREESQGKVTQLEGKLVSIEKEKFDEKSETEKLLEYIQEISCASDQVEKYKLDIAQLEENLKEKNHEIVSLKQSLEENVMLSKQVEDLSAKCQLLEKEKEDLISKDRERDETLNTEMQNLKQKLILEKQENEKLQQKEFQISSVLQQEKEFSSNLQQKLCSFQEEMMKERNLFEEELKQALDELDKLQQKEEQAESLVKQLEEEVNSRAEKLKVLEEKLKGKEAELERSNTAHTQATLLLQETCNSTVQNLEDVTAQFESYKALTASEIKDLKLENSSLQEKVAKAEKSLEDIQQQILTTENSNQEYARKAGNENAMAEITEEINKWRLLYEELYNKTKPFQSQLDAFEAEKQALLNEHGAAQEQLNKLRDSYAKLLGHQNLKQKIKHVVKLKDENSQLKSEVSKLRSQLAKKKQSERKLQEELNKVLGIKRFDPSKAFHHESKENFALKTPLKEAFIIQNIASIGDEKTANAQTIDPVDEEVNIPNRRVLVTGATGLLGRAVYKEFQQNNWHAVGCGFRRARPKFEQVNLLDSNAVHEIIHDFQEEVNIPNRRVLVTGATGLLGRAVYKEFQQNNWHAVGCGFRRARPKFEQVNLLDSNAVHEIIHDFQPHVIVHCAAERRPDVVENQPDAASQLNVDASGNLAKEAATIGAFLIYISSDYVFDGTNPPYREEDIPTPLNLYGKTKLEGEKAVLENNLGAAVLRIPVLYGEVEKLEESAVTVMFDKVQFSNKSANMDHWQQRFPTHVKDVATVCRQLAEKRMLDPSIKGTFHWSGNEQMTKYEMACAIADAFNLPSSHLRPITDSPVLGAQRPRNAQLDCSKLETLGIGQRTPFRIGIKESLWPFLIDKRWRQTVFH
;
A
#
# COMPACT_ATOMS: atom_id res chain seq x y z
N MET A 1 69.48 5.52 -54.28
CA MET A 1 70.18 4.39 -54.95
C MET A 1 69.16 3.32 -55.32
N SER A 2 69.58 2.34 -56.11
CA SER A 2 68.77 1.30 -56.78
C SER A 2 68.10 0.25 -55.86
N PHE A 3 66.95 -0.28 -56.33
CA PHE A 3 66.48 -1.68 -56.44
C PHE A 3 67.13 -2.85 -55.64
N PRO A 4 66.48 -4.04 -55.51
CA PRO A 4 65.15 -4.50 -56.02
C PRO A 4 64.18 -4.89 -54.86
N LYS A 5 62.89 -5.30 -55.00
CA LYS A 5 61.99 -5.81 -56.06
C LYS A 5 61.80 -7.35 -56.17
N ALA A 6 60.74 -7.87 -55.50
CA ALA A 6 60.00 -9.13 -55.76
C ALA A 6 60.70 -10.48 -55.39
N PRO A 7 60.06 -11.69 -55.44
CA PRO A 7 58.69 -12.02 -55.92
C PRO A 7 57.85 -13.14 -55.20
N LEU A 8 56.55 -13.21 -55.54
CA LEU A 8 55.67 -14.40 -55.77
C LEU A 8 55.16 -15.40 -54.66
N LYS A 9 53.83 -15.66 -54.75
CA LYS A 9 53.06 -16.94 -54.62
C LYS A 9 52.63 -17.58 -53.26
N ARG A 10 51.28 -17.65 -53.10
CA ARG A 10 50.37 -18.75 -52.64
C ARG A 10 51.03 -20.01 -52.03
N PHE A 11 50.58 -20.60 -50.90
CA PHE A 11 49.27 -21.26 -50.68
C PHE A 11 49.14 -21.80 -49.22
N ASN A 12 47.91 -22.16 -48.80
CA ASN A 12 47.49 -23.08 -47.72
C ASN A 12 47.54 -22.66 -46.21
N ASP A 13 46.47 -23.13 -45.52
CA ASP A 13 46.29 -23.48 -44.10
C ASP A 13 47.43 -24.38 -43.51
N PRO A 14 47.59 -24.55 -42.17
CA PRO A 14 46.50 -24.81 -41.21
C PRO A 14 46.70 -24.32 -39.75
N SER A 15 46.00 -24.98 -38.82
CA SER A 15 45.79 -24.70 -37.39
C SER A 15 46.90 -25.15 -36.41
N GLU A 16 46.89 -24.52 -35.22
CA GLU A 16 47.70 -24.84 -34.02
C GLU A 16 49.23 -24.66 -34.18
N VAL A 17 50.08 -24.53 -33.14
CA VAL A 17 50.00 -24.77 -31.69
C VAL A 17 50.80 -23.69 -30.95
N GLN A 18 50.36 -23.20 -29.78
CA GLN A 18 51.31 -22.94 -28.68
C GLN A 18 50.70 -22.98 -27.25
N GLN A 19 50.93 -24.13 -26.61
CA GLN A 19 51.11 -24.33 -25.17
C GLN A 19 52.24 -23.43 -24.62
N ASN A 20 52.44 -23.20 -23.32
CA ASN A 20 51.72 -23.49 -22.07
C ASN A 20 52.34 -22.59 -20.98
N LEU A 21 51.60 -22.24 -19.93
CA LEU A 21 52.12 -22.18 -18.54
C LEU A 21 50.98 -21.97 -17.53
N THR A 22 51.21 -22.40 -16.29
CA THR A 22 50.18 -22.80 -15.33
C THR A 22 50.37 -22.14 -13.97
N VAL A 23 49.26 -21.89 -13.24
CA VAL A 23 49.09 -22.15 -11.78
C VAL A 23 50.09 -21.44 -10.82
N ASP A 24 49.70 -20.69 -9.78
CA ASP A 24 48.40 -20.55 -9.10
C ASP A 24 48.31 -19.21 -8.32
N LYS A 25 47.08 -18.79 -7.98
CA LYS A 25 46.67 -18.30 -6.65
C LYS A 25 45.27 -17.69 -6.65
N GLU A 26 44.54 -17.96 -5.58
CA GLU A 26 43.16 -17.54 -5.38
C GLU A 26 43.03 -16.05 -5.03
N THR A 27 41.97 -15.41 -5.54
CA THR A 27 41.26 -14.36 -4.81
C THR A 27 39.83 -14.27 -5.33
N VAL A 28 38.84 -14.48 -4.45
CA VAL A 28 37.43 -14.60 -4.84
C VAL A 28 36.86 -13.23 -5.19
N LEU A 29 36.31 -13.09 -6.41
CA LEU A 29 35.55 -11.91 -6.83
C LEU A 29 34.23 -12.30 -7.54
N PRO A 30 33.16 -11.48 -7.45
CA PRO A 30 31.80 -11.95 -7.70
C PRO A 30 31.45 -12.21 -9.18
N ALA A 31 30.48 -13.11 -9.40
CA ALA A 31 30.06 -13.56 -10.72
C ALA A 31 29.52 -12.44 -11.66
N SER A 32 29.07 -11.31 -11.12
CA SER A 32 28.63 -10.15 -11.91
C SER A 32 29.73 -9.61 -12.84
N ALA A 33 30.99 -9.62 -12.40
CA ALA A 33 32.12 -9.13 -13.19
C ALA A 33 32.36 -9.92 -14.48
N ARG A 34 32.02 -11.22 -14.51
CA ARG A 34 32.14 -12.07 -15.71
C ARG A 34 31.06 -11.75 -16.76
N LYS A 35 29.83 -11.41 -16.36
CA LYS A 35 28.78 -10.94 -17.28
C LYS A 35 29.08 -9.55 -17.87
N VAL A 36 29.61 -8.62 -17.06
CA VAL A 36 29.99 -7.28 -17.56
C VAL A 36 31.13 -7.37 -18.60
N LYS A 37 32.18 -8.17 -18.35
CA LYS A 37 33.26 -8.37 -19.33
C LYS A 37 32.80 -9.01 -20.64
N THR A 38 31.94 -10.03 -20.58
CA THR A 38 31.42 -10.70 -21.79
C THR A 38 30.43 -9.83 -22.58
N SER A 39 29.62 -9.00 -21.91
CA SER A 39 28.76 -8.01 -22.56
C SER A 39 29.59 -6.89 -23.23
N GLY A 40 30.61 -6.38 -22.54
CA GLY A 40 31.52 -5.37 -23.08
C GLY A 40 32.34 -5.87 -24.29
N LEU A 41 32.69 -7.16 -24.32
CA LEU A 41 33.31 -7.79 -25.49
C LEU A 41 32.33 -7.86 -26.68
N LYS A 42 31.07 -8.28 -26.48
CA LYS A 42 30.07 -8.27 -27.55
C LYS A 42 29.79 -6.86 -28.10
N ILE A 43 29.71 -5.85 -27.23
CA ILE A 43 29.53 -4.46 -27.66
C ILE A 43 30.72 -3.98 -28.49
N ARG A 44 31.97 -4.32 -28.10
CA ARG A 44 33.16 -4.00 -28.91
C ARG A 44 33.14 -4.66 -30.29
N VAL A 45 32.75 -5.94 -30.39
CA VAL A 45 32.61 -6.65 -31.67
C VAL A 45 31.57 -5.96 -32.56
N LEU A 46 30.37 -5.67 -32.04
CA LEU A 46 29.31 -5.00 -32.81
C LEU A 46 29.69 -3.58 -33.27
N VAL A 47 30.43 -2.82 -32.45
CA VAL A 47 30.97 -1.51 -32.84
C VAL A 47 32.05 -1.65 -33.93
N GLN A 48 32.86 -2.70 -33.87
CA GLN A 48 33.91 -2.97 -34.85
C GLN A 48 33.33 -3.50 -36.18
N GLU A 49 32.27 -4.30 -36.13
CA GLU A 49 31.48 -4.71 -37.30
C GLU A 49 30.81 -3.48 -37.96
N ARG A 50 30.16 -2.61 -37.18
CA ARG A 50 29.60 -1.36 -37.69
C ARG A 50 30.66 -0.48 -38.36
N GLY A 51 31.81 -0.28 -37.71
CA GLY A 51 32.92 0.47 -38.30
C GLY A 51 33.48 -0.13 -39.60
N THR A 52 33.36 -1.46 -39.81
CA THR A 52 33.68 -2.08 -41.12
C THR A 52 32.55 -1.97 -42.14
N GLN A 53 31.29 -1.83 -41.72
CA GLN A 53 30.16 -1.53 -42.60
C GLN A 53 30.20 -0.06 -43.06
N ASP A 54 30.37 0.88 -42.14
CA ASP A 54 30.45 2.32 -42.42
C ASP A 54 31.59 2.62 -43.42
N LYS A 55 32.76 2.01 -43.22
CA LYS A 55 33.88 2.13 -44.17
C LYS A 55 33.55 1.55 -45.55
N ARG A 56 32.81 0.43 -45.60
CA ARG A 56 32.43 -0.24 -46.85
C ARG A 56 31.35 0.54 -47.63
N ILE A 57 30.55 1.35 -46.93
CA ILE A 57 29.66 2.35 -47.54
C ILE A 57 30.52 3.47 -48.15
N GLN A 58 31.50 3.99 -47.42
CA GLN A 58 32.40 5.05 -47.92
C GLN A 58 33.28 4.61 -49.11
N ASP A 59 33.71 3.34 -49.13
CA ASP A 59 34.39 2.72 -50.29
C ASP A 59 33.45 2.61 -51.52
N LEU A 60 32.13 2.46 -51.32
CA LEU A 60 31.12 2.43 -52.40
C LEU A 60 30.74 3.84 -52.87
N GLU A 61 30.61 4.81 -51.97
CA GLU A 61 30.38 6.23 -52.28
C GLU A 61 31.51 6.79 -53.15
N THR A 62 32.76 6.48 -52.83
CA THR A 62 33.92 6.93 -53.63
C THR A 62 34.08 6.16 -54.95
N GLU A 63 33.49 4.98 -55.14
CA GLU A 63 33.34 4.39 -56.48
C GLU A 63 32.17 5.02 -57.25
N LEU A 64 31.08 5.42 -56.58
CA LEU A 64 29.98 6.15 -57.20
C LEU A 64 30.45 7.49 -57.78
N GLU A 65 31.21 8.29 -57.02
CA GLU A 65 31.84 9.54 -57.51
C GLU A 65 32.72 9.30 -58.74
N LYS A 66 33.48 8.18 -58.79
CA LYS A 66 34.30 7.82 -59.96
C LYS A 66 33.46 7.43 -61.18
N VAL A 67 32.29 6.83 -60.97
CA VAL A 67 31.33 6.51 -62.05
C VAL A 67 30.65 7.78 -62.55
N GLU A 68 30.20 8.68 -61.65
CA GLU A 68 29.66 9.98 -62.03
C GLU A 68 30.69 10.86 -62.76
N ALA A 69 31.96 10.87 -62.32
CA ALA A 69 33.02 11.60 -63.00
C ALA A 69 33.26 11.07 -64.43
N LYS A 70 33.23 9.74 -64.63
CA LYS A 70 33.31 9.11 -65.97
C LYS A 70 32.09 9.42 -66.83
N LEU A 71 30.89 9.39 -66.25
CA LEU A 71 29.65 9.72 -66.96
C LEU A 71 29.65 11.19 -67.39
N ASN A 72 30.04 12.11 -66.51
CA ASN A 72 30.18 13.53 -66.83
C ASN A 72 31.26 13.80 -67.89
N ALA A 73 32.35 13.02 -67.92
CA ALA A 73 33.34 13.09 -69.00
C ALA A 73 32.75 12.63 -70.34
N ALA A 74 32.07 11.47 -70.37
CA ALA A 74 31.42 10.94 -71.57
C ALA A 74 30.27 11.85 -72.09
N VAL A 75 29.53 12.51 -71.19
CA VAL A 75 28.52 13.51 -71.56
C VAL A 75 29.19 14.74 -72.22
N ARG A 76 30.31 15.24 -71.68
CA ARG A 76 31.06 16.35 -72.30
C ARG A 76 31.63 15.97 -73.66
N GLU A 77 32.13 14.75 -73.82
CA GLU A 77 32.60 14.20 -75.10
C GLU A 77 31.44 14.04 -76.11
N LYS A 78 30.27 13.56 -75.69
CA LYS A 78 29.06 13.57 -76.52
C LYS A 78 28.65 14.98 -76.93
N THR A 79 28.83 15.97 -76.05
CA THR A 79 28.51 17.39 -76.35
C THR A 79 29.50 17.98 -77.37
N SER A 80 30.80 17.67 -77.27
CA SER A 80 31.79 18.14 -78.25
C SER A 80 31.65 17.45 -79.61
N LEU A 81 31.32 16.15 -79.64
CA LEU A 81 30.97 15.44 -80.87
C LEU A 81 29.69 16.01 -81.51
N SER A 82 28.68 16.37 -80.71
CA SER A 82 27.47 17.06 -81.21
C SER A 82 27.79 18.44 -81.80
N ALA A 83 28.72 19.19 -81.20
CA ALA A 83 29.18 20.48 -81.74
C ALA A 83 30.00 20.31 -83.04
N ASN A 84 30.80 19.24 -83.14
CA ASN A 84 31.53 18.89 -84.36
C ASN A 84 30.57 18.50 -85.50
N ASN A 85 29.50 17.73 -85.22
CA ASN A 85 28.45 17.44 -86.20
C ASN A 85 27.76 18.72 -86.67
N ALA A 86 27.36 19.62 -85.77
CA ALA A 86 26.78 20.91 -86.16
C ALA A 86 27.75 21.79 -86.98
N SER A 87 29.06 21.65 -86.77
CA SER A 87 30.09 22.29 -87.61
C SER A 87 30.19 21.66 -89.00
N LEU A 88 30.13 20.32 -89.09
CA LEU A 88 30.14 19.56 -90.35
C LEU A 88 28.88 19.82 -91.18
N GLU A 89 27.69 19.87 -90.56
CA GLU A 89 26.44 20.28 -91.21
C GLU A 89 26.56 21.70 -91.81
N LYS A 90 27.19 22.62 -91.08
CA LYS A 90 27.44 23.99 -91.56
C LYS A 90 28.38 24.01 -92.77
N GLN A 91 29.47 23.23 -92.73
CA GLN A 91 30.38 23.04 -93.88
C GLN A 91 29.69 22.37 -95.07
N LEU A 92 28.73 21.46 -94.83
CA LEU A 92 27.98 20.78 -95.88
C LEU A 92 26.95 21.71 -96.54
N ILE A 93 26.35 22.64 -95.78
CA ILE A 93 25.53 23.74 -96.31
C ILE A 93 26.39 24.73 -97.13
N GLU A 94 27.62 25.00 -96.70
CA GLU A 94 28.57 25.88 -97.40
C GLU A 94 29.13 25.24 -98.69
N LEU A 95 29.36 23.92 -98.68
CA LEU A 95 29.63 23.10 -99.86
C LEU A 95 28.45 23.08 -100.83
N ASN A 96 27.22 22.88 -100.35
CA ASN A 96 26.04 22.92 -101.22
C ASN A 96 25.83 24.31 -101.84
N ARG A 97 26.02 25.40 -101.08
CA ARG A 97 26.00 26.77 -101.61
C ARG A 97 27.08 27.03 -102.65
N THR A 98 28.31 26.54 -102.44
CA THR A 98 29.39 26.69 -103.44
C THR A 98 29.16 25.81 -104.67
N ASN A 99 28.53 24.64 -104.53
CA ASN A 99 28.16 23.77 -105.64
C ASN A 99 26.99 24.35 -106.47
N GLU A 100 26.01 25.01 -105.85
CA GLU A 100 25.02 25.83 -106.57
C GLU A 100 25.65 27.08 -107.23
N LEU A 101 26.63 27.72 -106.58
CA LEU A 101 27.41 28.81 -107.19
C LEU A 101 28.30 28.36 -108.36
N LEU A 102 28.65 27.07 -108.44
CA LEU A 102 29.32 26.46 -109.59
C LEU A 102 28.32 26.11 -110.69
N LYS A 103 27.16 25.52 -110.38
CA LYS A 103 26.08 25.29 -111.36
C LYS A 103 25.55 26.60 -111.98
N SER A 104 25.41 27.66 -111.18
CA SER A 104 25.05 28.99 -111.68
C SER A 104 26.20 29.74 -112.39
N LYS A 105 27.41 29.15 -112.44
CA LYS A 105 28.54 29.62 -113.26
C LYS A 105 28.86 28.73 -114.46
N SER A 106 28.27 27.54 -114.58
CA SER A 106 28.45 26.65 -115.74
C SER A 106 27.46 26.92 -116.88
N MET A 107 26.68 28.01 -116.82
CA MET A 107 25.78 28.47 -117.88
C MET A 107 25.94 29.98 -118.15
N MET A 108 27.13 30.40 -118.57
CA MET A 108 27.39 31.48 -119.55
C MET A 108 28.90 31.66 -119.74
N ALA A 109 29.32 31.75 -121.01
CA ALA A 109 30.72 31.67 -121.49
C ALA A 109 31.42 30.31 -121.21
N LYS A 110 31.97 29.60 -122.20
CA LYS A 110 32.24 29.94 -123.60
C LYS A 110 31.80 28.87 -124.58
N GLN A 111 30.98 29.28 -125.55
CA GLN A 111 31.22 28.91 -126.95
C GLN A 111 32.40 29.77 -127.44
N GLU A 112 33.23 29.24 -128.35
CA GLU A 112 34.45 29.87 -128.91
C GLU A 112 35.63 30.08 -127.91
N GLY A 113 36.82 29.52 -128.14
CA GLY A 113 37.21 28.56 -129.18
C GLY A 113 38.70 28.20 -129.11
N MET A 114 39.01 26.97 -129.49
CA MET A 114 40.31 26.34 -129.82
C MET A 114 39.94 25.03 -130.55
N GLU A 115 40.74 24.46 -131.46
CA GLU A 115 42.20 24.42 -131.49
C GLU A 115 42.83 24.99 -132.78
N THR A 116 44.16 25.14 -132.76
CA THR A 116 44.98 25.58 -133.91
C THR A 116 46.05 24.55 -134.25
N LYS A 117 46.36 24.39 -135.55
CA LYS A 117 47.42 23.52 -136.13
C LYS A 117 47.06 22.02 -136.10
N PRO A 118 47.63 21.13 -136.94
CA PRO A 118 48.94 21.12 -137.64
C PRO A 118 49.10 22.16 -138.78
N GLN A 119 50.25 22.72 -139.19
CA GLN A 119 51.69 22.39 -139.08
C GLN A 119 52.12 20.99 -139.58
N VAL A 120 52.85 20.83 -140.69
CA VAL A 120 53.64 21.83 -141.44
C VAL A 120 54.01 21.35 -142.86
N THR A 121 54.22 22.31 -143.77
CA THR A 121 55.07 22.35 -145.00
C THR A 121 55.81 21.09 -145.50
N GLN A 122 56.13 20.88 -146.79
CA GLN A 122 55.95 21.57 -148.10
C GLN A 122 56.82 20.80 -149.14
N LYS A 123 56.86 21.27 -150.40
CA LYS A 123 57.67 20.82 -151.56
C LYS A 123 56.99 19.72 -152.39
N ASN A 124 57.03 19.75 -153.74
CA ASN A 124 57.62 20.74 -154.65
C ASN A 124 56.91 20.71 -156.02
N ARG A 125 56.93 21.85 -156.73
CA ARG A 125 57.68 22.12 -157.99
C ARG A 125 58.18 20.88 -158.79
N GLU A 126 58.18 20.84 -160.12
CA GLU A 126 57.85 21.87 -161.13
C GLU A 126 57.61 21.27 -162.53
N GLU A 127 57.14 22.12 -163.45
CA GLU A 127 57.26 22.13 -164.92
C GLU A 127 57.85 20.92 -165.69
N SER A 128 57.09 20.44 -166.69
CA SER A 128 57.55 20.41 -168.10
C SER A 128 56.32 20.15 -169.00
N GLN A 129 55.93 20.98 -169.98
CA GLN A 129 56.64 21.79 -170.98
C GLN A 129 57.06 21.02 -172.25
N GLY A 130 56.05 20.75 -173.09
CA GLY A 130 56.12 20.92 -174.55
C GLY A 130 56.85 19.87 -175.40
N LYS A 131 56.16 19.41 -176.45
CA LYS A 131 56.64 19.38 -177.85
C LYS A 131 55.50 19.01 -178.82
N VAL A 132 55.47 19.41 -180.10
CA VAL A 132 55.82 20.70 -180.76
C VAL A 132 55.48 20.53 -182.25
N THR A 133 54.68 21.43 -182.85
CA THR A 133 54.53 21.62 -184.33
C THR A 133 53.93 20.39 -185.08
N GLN A 134 53.55 20.42 -186.38
CA GLN A 134 54.12 21.17 -187.51
C GLN A 134 53.20 21.28 -188.75
N LEU A 135 53.24 22.47 -189.39
CA LEU A 135 52.70 22.87 -190.73
C LEU A 135 51.16 22.73 -190.92
N GLU A 136 50.38 23.77 -191.22
CA GLU A 136 50.41 24.83 -192.25
C GLU A 136 49.62 24.49 -193.54
N GLY A 137 48.89 25.49 -194.04
CA GLY A 137 48.24 25.48 -195.36
C GLY A 137 46.70 25.34 -195.29
N LYS A 138 45.90 26.18 -195.98
CA LYS A 138 46.25 27.31 -196.88
C LYS A 138 45.22 28.45 -196.79
N LEU A 139 45.67 29.62 -197.23
CA LEU A 139 44.84 30.80 -197.47
C LEU A 139 43.72 30.54 -198.50
N VAL A 140 42.58 31.21 -198.28
CA VAL A 140 41.84 32.06 -199.24
C VAL A 140 41.84 31.63 -200.72
N SER A 141 40.68 31.17 -201.23
CA SER A 141 40.00 31.71 -202.44
C SER A 141 38.86 30.81 -202.99
N ILE A 142 37.69 31.42 -203.22
CA ILE A 142 36.87 31.38 -204.45
C ILE A 142 36.42 30.02 -205.08
N GLU A 143 35.09 29.88 -205.16
CA GLU A 143 34.23 29.12 -206.10
C GLU A 143 34.11 27.56 -206.13
N LYS A 144 32.87 27.13 -205.78
CA LYS A 144 31.92 26.26 -206.53
C LYS A 144 32.20 24.77 -206.86
N GLU A 145 31.12 24.00 -206.60
CA GLU A 145 30.67 22.77 -207.29
C GLU A 145 31.58 21.52 -207.14
N LYS A 146 31.09 20.27 -207.08
CA LYS A 146 29.75 19.63 -207.07
C LYS A 146 29.91 18.31 -206.25
N PHE A 147 29.06 17.97 -205.28
CA PHE A 147 27.73 17.31 -205.38
C PHE A 147 27.80 15.80 -205.04
N ASP A 148 26.95 15.38 -204.09
CA ASP A 148 26.51 14.03 -203.67
C ASP A 148 27.51 12.88 -203.40
N GLU A 149 27.79 12.65 -202.11
CA GLU A 149 27.74 11.32 -201.42
C GLU A 149 27.97 11.50 -199.89
N LYS A 150 26.99 12.02 -199.14
CA LYS A 150 27.19 12.41 -197.72
C LYS A 150 25.98 12.28 -196.78
N SER A 151 25.08 11.33 -197.04
CA SER A 151 23.80 11.22 -196.30
C SER A 151 23.78 10.23 -195.12
N GLU A 152 24.74 9.30 -195.03
CA GLU A 152 24.66 8.18 -194.05
C GLU A 152 25.45 8.40 -192.77
N THR A 153 26.46 9.28 -192.76
CA THR A 153 27.37 9.46 -191.63
C THR A 153 26.84 10.30 -190.48
N GLU A 154 25.83 11.15 -190.69
CA GLU A 154 25.27 12.00 -189.62
C GLU A 154 24.46 11.20 -188.59
N LYS A 155 23.66 10.22 -189.03
CA LYS A 155 22.79 9.39 -188.15
C LYS A 155 23.56 8.48 -187.19
N LEU A 156 24.82 8.17 -187.50
CA LEU A 156 25.67 7.33 -186.66
C LEU A 156 26.37 8.13 -185.54
N LEU A 157 26.45 9.46 -185.66
CA LEU A 157 27.05 10.32 -184.65
C LEU A 157 26.11 10.56 -183.46
N GLU A 158 24.81 10.72 -183.75
CA GLU A 158 23.76 11.05 -182.79
C GLU A 158 23.60 9.97 -181.70
N TYR A 159 23.49 8.69 -182.09
CA TYR A 159 23.41 7.55 -181.15
C TYR A 159 24.64 7.40 -180.23
N ILE A 160 25.85 7.73 -180.72
CA ILE A 160 27.07 7.65 -179.90
C ILE A 160 27.04 8.71 -178.79
N GLN A 161 26.49 9.89 -179.10
CA GLN A 161 26.43 11.01 -178.18
C GLN A 161 25.39 10.80 -177.06
N GLU A 162 24.25 10.17 -177.36
CA GLU A 162 23.27 9.76 -176.33
C GLU A 162 23.85 8.71 -175.37
N ILE A 163 24.56 7.70 -175.88
CA ILE A 163 25.15 6.62 -175.06
C ILE A 163 26.23 7.19 -174.12
N SER A 164 27.04 8.14 -174.58
CA SER A 164 28.02 8.83 -173.71
C SER A 164 27.32 9.54 -172.55
N CYS A 165 26.28 10.33 -172.84
CA CYS A 165 25.56 11.10 -171.82
C CYS A 165 24.86 10.20 -170.79
N ALA A 166 24.34 9.04 -171.22
CA ALA A 166 23.82 8.01 -170.31
C ALA A 166 24.90 7.38 -169.43
N SER A 167 26.13 7.17 -169.94
CA SER A 167 27.26 6.66 -169.17
C SER A 167 27.70 7.63 -168.07
N ASP A 168 27.83 8.92 -168.41
CA ASP A 168 28.22 9.98 -167.45
C ASP A 168 27.22 10.06 -166.28
N GLN A 169 25.92 9.94 -166.57
CA GLN A 169 24.87 9.93 -165.56
C GLN A 169 24.93 8.67 -164.65
N VAL A 170 25.37 7.53 -165.18
CA VAL A 170 25.57 6.29 -164.38
C VAL A 170 26.80 6.41 -163.47
N GLU A 171 27.88 7.05 -163.91
CA GLU A 171 29.02 7.32 -163.01
C GLU A 171 28.64 8.29 -161.89
N LYS A 172 27.86 9.33 -162.19
CA LYS A 172 27.33 10.23 -161.16
C LYS A 172 26.51 9.48 -160.11
N TYR A 173 25.58 8.60 -160.52
CA TYR A 173 24.80 7.81 -159.56
C TYR A 173 25.64 6.84 -158.72
N LYS A 174 26.76 6.30 -159.24
CA LYS A 174 27.69 5.51 -158.42
C LYS A 174 28.34 6.35 -157.31
N LEU A 175 28.70 7.61 -157.61
CA LEU A 175 29.27 8.54 -156.63
C LEU A 175 28.23 8.92 -155.57
N ASP A 176 27.01 9.25 -155.99
CA ASP A 176 25.90 9.57 -155.08
C ASP A 176 25.56 8.38 -154.17
N ILE A 177 25.56 7.13 -154.69
CA ILE A 177 25.38 5.90 -153.90
C ILE A 177 26.51 5.70 -152.89
N ALA A 178 27.77 5.88 -153.30
CA ALA A 178 28.91 5.72 -152.38
C ALA A 178 28.85 6.71 -151.21
N GLN A 179 28.49 7.97 -151.48
CA GLN A 179 28.30 8.99 -150.44
C GLN A 179 27.13 8.64 -149.50
N LEU A 180 26.02 8.11 -150.05
CA LEU A 180 24.89 7.64 -149.24
C LEU A 180 25.27 6.44 -148.37
N GLU A 181 26.05 5.48 -148.86
CA GLU A 181 26.56 4.35 -148.07
C GLU A 181 27.48 4.79 -146.93
N GLU A 182 28.31 5.82 -147.14
CA GLU A 182 29.17 6.39 -146.10
C GLU A 182 28.34 7.09 -145.01
N ASN A 183 27.40 7.95 -145.41
CA ASN A 183 26.45 8.58 -144.48
C ASN A 183 25.65 7.52 -143.67
N LEU A 184 25.28 6.39 -144.29
CA LEU A 184 24.57 5.29 -143.64
C LEU A 184 25.46 4.54 -142.64
N LYS A 185 26.78 4.41 -142.90
CA LYS A 185 27.75 3.87 -141.93
C LYS A 185 27.90 4.79 -140.72
N GLU A 186 28.01 6.10 -140.93
CA GLU A 186 28.05 7.09 -139.83
C GLU A 186 26.78 7.03 -138.96
N LYS A 187 25.59 7.03 -139.58
CA LYS A 187 24.32 6.95 -138.82
C LYS A 187 24.11 5.61 -138.13
N ASN A 188 24.62 4.51 -138.67
CA ASN A 188 24.65 3.24 -137.94
C ASN A 188 25.60 3.30 -136.72
N HIS A 189 26.72 4.02 -136.80
CA HIS A 189 27.63 4.20 -135.67
C HIS A 189 27.00 5.09 -134.57
N GLU A 190 26.35 6.19 -134.94
CA GLU A 190 25.53 7.00 -134.02
C GLU A 190 24.46 6.16 -133.31
N ILE A 191 23.73 5.32 -134.05
CA ILE A 191 22.69 4.45 -133.49
C ILE A 191 23.26 3.43 -132.49
N VAL A 192 24.46 2.89 -132.73
CA VAL A 192 25.14 1.98 -131.78
C VAL A 192 25.56 2.74 -130.51
N SER A 193 26.15 3.93 -130.65
CA SER A 193 26.55 4.76 -129.51
C SER A 193 25.35 5.19 -128.65
N LEU A 194 24.25 5.62 -129.29
CA LEU A 194 23.01 5.99 -128.61
C LEU A 194 22.34 4.80 -127.91
N LYS A 195 22.39 3.59 -128.49
CA LYS A 195 21.91 2.37 -127.82
C LYS A 195 22.71 2.05 -126.57
N GLN A 196 24.04 2.12 -126.64
CA GLN A 196 24.90 1.86 -125.47
C GLN A 196 24.64 2.88 -124.36
N SER A 197 24.53 4.18 -124.70
CA SER A 197 24.19 5.21 -123.73
C SER A 197 22.78 5.04 -123.14
N LEU A 198 21.81 4.57 -123.93
CA LEU A 198 20.46 4.24 -123.42
C LEU A 198 20.50 3.06 -122.43
N GLU A 199 21.29 2.03 -122.71
CA GLU A 199 21.46 0.86 -121.84
C GLU A 199 22.16 1.22 -120.51
N GLU A 200 23.17 2.10 -120.56
CA GLU A 200 23.79 2.71 -119.38
C GLU A 200 22.77 3.53 -118.56
N ASN A 201 21.91 4.33 -119.20
CA ASN A 201 20.86 5.09 -118.54
C ASN A 201 19.78 4.19 -117.89
N VAL A 202 19.41 3.07 -118.52
CA VAL A 202 18.49 2.07 -117.93
C VAL A 202 19.10 1.43 -116.68
N MET A 203 20.39 1.10 -116.72
CA MET A 203 21.11 0.57 -115.56
C MET A 203 21.20 1.59 -114.42
N LEU A 204 21.44 2.87 -114.72
CA LEU A 204 21.42 3.96 -113.74
C LEU A 204 20.01 4.18 -113.13
N SER A 205 18.95 4.15 -113.95
CA SER A 205 17.55 4.27 -113.47
C SER A 205 17.23 3.18 -112.45
N LYS A 206 17.63 1.93 -112.72
CA LYS A 206 17.44 0.82 -111.80
C LYS A 206 18.22 0.98 -110.49
N GLN A 207 19.44 1.52 -110.54
CA GLN A 207 20.19 1.85 -109.32
C GLN A 207 19.52 2.96 -108.49
N VAL A 208 18.88 3.94 -109.15
CA VAL A 208 18.09 4.99 -108.47
C VAL A 208 16.84 4.40 -107.81
N GLU A 209 16.15 3.46 -108.46
CA GLU A 209 15.02 2.71 -107.87
C GLU A 209 15.45 1.90 -106.63
N ASP A 210 16.52 1.12 -106.75
CA ASP A 210 17.09 0.32 -105.64
C ASP A 210 17.55 1.20 -104.45
N LEU A 211 18.06 2.40 -104.72
CA LEU A 211 18.43 3.37 -103.69
C LEU A 211 17.20 4.05 -103.06
N SER A 212 16.18 4.38 -103.86
CA SER A 212 14.92 4.95 -103.37
C SER A 212 14.20 4.00 -102.42
N ALA A 213 14.11 2.71 -102.77
CA ALA A 213 13.54 1.68 -101.90
C ALA A 213 14.31 1.52 -100.58
N LYS A 214 15.65 1.64 -100.60
CA LYS A 214 16.47 1.64 -99.37
C LYS A 214 16.26 2.89 -98.52
N CYS A 215 16.08 4.06 -99.13
CA CYS A 215 15.75 5.29 -98.39
C CYS A 215 14.42 5.15 -97.66
N GLN A 216 13.37 4.65 -98.33
CA GLN A 216 12.05 4.43 -97.72
C GLN A 216 12.11 3.43 -96.54
N LEU A 217 12.92 2.37 -96.63
CA LEU A 217 13.13 1.43 -95.52
C LEU A 217 13.85 2.10 -94.33
N LEU A 218 14.89 2.89 -94.58
CA LEU A 218 15.63 3.61 -93.54
C LEU A 218 14.78 4.74 -92.89
N GLU A 219 13.91 5.39 -93.66
CA GLU A 219 12.94 6.36 -93.14
C GLU A 219 11.94 5.67 -92.21
N LYS A 220 11.44 4.49 -92.57
CA LYS A 220 10.56 3.70 -91.71
C LYS A 220 11.27 3.20 -90.44
N GLU A 221 12.48 2.66 -90.54
CA GLU A 221 13.26 2.23 -89.36
C GLU A 221 13.53 3.40 -88.40
N LYS A 222 13.78 4.59 -88.94
CA LYS A 222 13.91 5.84 -88.19
C LYS A 222 12.60 6.24 -87.49
N GLU A 223 11.45 6.13 -88.15
CA GLU A 223 10.15 6.39 -87.52
C GLU A 223 9.82 5.38 -86.41
N ASP A 224 10.06 4.08 -86.65
CA ASP A 224 9.89 3.02 -85.65
C ASP A 224 10.81 3.21 -84.42
N LEU A 225 12.01 3.77 -84.60
CA LEU A 225 12.90 4.14 -83.49
C LEU A 225 12.41 5.39 -82.74
N ILE A 226 11.95 6.42 -83.46
CA ILE A 226 11.38 7.64 -82.85
C ILE A 226 10.12 7.33 -82.03
N SER A 227 9.29 6.36 -82.45
CA SER A 227 8.14 5.91 -81.63
C SER A 227 8.59 5.28 -80.32
N LYS A 228 9.57 4.37 -80.37
CA LYS A 228 10.09 3.65 -79.19
C LYS A 228 10.79 4.59 -78.20
N ASP A 229 11.53 5.58 -78.68
CA ASP A 229 12.15 6.59 -77.80
C ASP A 229 11.08 7.50 -77.17
N ARG A 230 9.98 7.85 -77.88
CA ARG A 230 8.84 8.56 -77.28
C ARG A 230 8.13 7.75 -76.21
N GLU A 231 7.80 6.50 -76.46
CA GLU A 231 7.18 5.59 -75.49
C GLU A 231 8.04 5.43 -74.23
N ARG A 232 9.37 5.43 -74.41
CA ARG A 232 10.36 5.39 -73.33
C ARG A 232 10.44 6.71 -72.55
N ASP A 233 10.43 7.85 -73.23
CA ASP A 233 10.42 9.17 -72.59
C ASP A 233 9.11 9.39 -71.81
N GLU A 234 7.97 8.95 -72.33
CA GLU A 234 6.68 9.02 -71.63
C GLU A 234 6.66 8.14 -70.37
N THR A 235 7.12 6.89 -70.45
CA THR A 235 7.22 6.02 -69.27
C THR A 235 8.18 6.60 -68.22
N LEU A 236 9.38 7.04 -68.60
CA LEU A 236 10.32 7.73 -67.71
C LEU A 236 9.72 9.01 -67.07
N ASN A 237 8.90 9.76 -67.81
CA ASN A 237 8.18 10.92 -67.26
C ASN A 237 7.20 10.48 -66.18
N THR A 238 6.40 9.43 -66.41
CA THR A 238 5.45 8.94 -65.39
C THR A 238 6.17 8.40 -64.14
N GLU A 239 7.29 7.69 -64.29
CA GLU A 239 8.11 7.25 -63.16
C GLU A 239 8.68 8.44 -62.38
N MET A 240 9.22 9.46 -63.07
CA MET A 240 9.71 10.69 -62.44
C MET A 240 8.61 11.44 -61.68
N GLN A 241 7.38 11.52 -62.20
CA GLN A 241 6.26 12.16 -61.49
C GLN A 241 5.85 11.34 -60.25
N ASN A 242 5.79 10.01 -60.36
CA ASN A 242 5.51 9.12 -59.22
C ASN A 242 6.58 9.23 -58.12
N LEU A 243 7.86 9.35 -58.49
CA LEU A 243 8.95 9.57 -57.55
C LEU A 243 8.89 10.95 -56.88
N LYS A 244 8.58 12.01 -57.63
CA LYS A 244 8.33 13.35 -57.07
C LYS A 244 7.18 13.36 -56.06
N GLN A 245 6.08 12.67 -56.38
CA GLN A 245 4.93 12.57 -55.48
C GLN A 245 5.26 11.82 -54.18
N LYS A 246 6.05 10.74 -54.25
CA LYS A 246 6.56 10.03 -53.07
C LYS A 246 7.45 10.92 -52.21
N LEU A 247 8.41 11.62 -52.82
CA LEU A 247 9.34 12.53 -52.13
C LEU A 247 8.60 13.66 -51.38
N ILE A 248 7.50 14.18 -51.95
CA ILE A 248 6.65 15.18 -51.29
C ILE A 248 5.98 14.61 -50.03
N LEU A 249 5.44 13.39 -50.10
CA LEU A 249 4.79 12.73 -48.96
C LEU A 249 5.80 12.39 -47.85
N GLU A 250 6.96 11.84 -48.22
CA GLU A 250 8.05 11.50 -47.30
C GLU A 250 8.62 12.75 -46.62
N LYS A 251 8.69 13.88 -47.32
CA LYS A 251 9.05 15.18 -46.71
C LYS A 251 8.00 15.64 -45.69
N GLN A 252 6.71 15.56 -46.02
CA GLN A 252 5.62 15.92 -45.10
C GLN A 252 5.56 15.00 -43.86
N GLU A 253 6.01 13.76 -43.98
CA GLU A 253 6.13 12.85 -42.83
C GLU A 253 7.32 13.23 -41.94
N ASN A 254 8.48 13.53 -42.52
CA ASN A 254 9.64 14.04 -41.76
C ASN A 254 9.34 15.36 -41.03
N GLU A 255 8.63 16.30 -41.67
CA GLU A 255 8.21 17.55 -41.03
C GLU A 255 7.28 17.29 -39.81
N LYS A 256 6.40 16.27 -39.87
CA LYS A 256 5.57 15.83 -38.73
C LYS A 256 6.38 15.12 -37.63
N LEU A 257 7.42 14.36 -38.00
CA LEU A 257 8.30 13.70 -37.04
C LEU A 257 9.13 14.72 -36.25
N GLN A 258 9.67 15.76 -36.91
CA GLN A 258 10.37 16.85 -36.23
C GLN A 258 9.46 17.62 -35.25
N GLN A 259 8.20 17.86 -35.60
CA GLN A 259 7.23 18.47 -34.67
C GLN A 259 6.99 17.59 -33.42
N LYS A 260 6.90 16.26 -33.59
CA LYS A 260 6.79 15.32 -32.46
C LYS A 260 8.06 15.28 -31.61
N GLU A 261 9.25 15.31 -32.23
CA GLU A 261 10.54 15.34 -31.51
C GLU A 261 10.66 16.59 -30.63
N PHE A 262 10.20 17.75 -31.12
CA PHE A 262 10.14 18.99 -30.33
C PHE A 262 9.16 18.89 -29.15
N GLN A 263 7.97 18.32 -29.36
CA GLN A 263 6.99 18.09 -28.29
C GLN A 263 7.53 17.12 -27.22
N ILE A 264 8.12 15.99 -27.62
CA ILE A 264 8.75 15.02 -26.72
C ILE A 264 9.89 15.68 -25.91
N SER A 265 10.71 16.51 -26.56
CA SER A 265 11.79 17.25 -25.90
C SER A 265 11.27 18.24 -24.84
N SER A 266 10.13 18.89 -25.10
CA SER A 266 9.46 19.78 -24.14
C SER A 266 8.91 19.03 -22.93
N VAL A 267 8.22 17.90 -23.14
CA VAL A 267 7.69 17.06 -22.05
C VAL A 267 8.84 16.47 -21.22
N LEU A 268 9.91 16.00 -21.85
CA LEU A 268 11.10 15.49 -21.17
C LEU A 268 11.80 16.56 -20.31
N GLN A 269 11.71 17.84 -20.69
CA GLN A 269 12.22 18.94 -19.87
C GLN A 269 11.34 19.14 -18.62
N GLN A 270 10.01 19.13 -18.78
CA GLN A 270 9.05 19.24 -17.66
C GLN A 270 9.18 18.06 -16.68
N GLU A 271 9.36 16.82 -17.15
CA GLU A 271 9.56 15.67 -16.27
C GLU A 271 10.87 15.75 -15.46
N LYS A 272 11.95 16.31 -16.02
CA LYS A 272 13.20 16.55 -15.27
C LYS A 272 13.00 17.55 -14.14
N GLU A 273 12.28 18.63 -14.39
CA GLU A 273 12.01 19.67 -13.40
C GLU A 273 11.06 19.14 -12.30
N PHE A 274 10.03 18.37 -12.67
CA PHE A 274 9.15 17.67 -11.72
C PHE A 274 9.93 16.66 -10.86
N SER A 275 10.78 15.85 -11.48
CA SER A 275 11.64 14.86 -10.80
C SER A 275 12.60 15.53 -9.82
N SER A 276 13.23 16.64 -10.22
CA SER A 276 14.09 17.45 -9.34
C SER A 276 13.32 18.00 -8.12
N ASN A 277 12.11 18.54 -8.34
CA ASN A 277 11.25 19.04 -7.27
C ASN A 277 10.80 17.93 -6.30
N LEU A 278 10.48 16.74 -6.83
CA LEU A 278 10.12 15.56 -6.04
C LEU A 278 11.31 15.04 -5.23
N GLN A 279 12.51 15.03 -5.81
CA GLN A 279 13.73 14.62 -5.12
C GLN A 279 14.11 15.61 -3.99
N GLN A 280 13.93 16.92 -4.19
CA GLN A 280 14.10 17.92 -3.14
C GLN A 280 13.13 17.68 -1.98
N LYS A 281 11.85 17.42 -2.26
CA LYS A 281 10.83 17.08 -1.26
C LYS A 281 11.15 15.78 -0.51
N LEU A 282 11.72 14.79 -1.19
CA LEU A 282 12.17 13.54 -0.58
C LEU A 282 13.28 13.79 0.45
N CYS A 283 14.26 14.65 0.13
CA CYS A 283 15.32 15.03 1.06
C CYS A 283 14.77 15.75 2.31
N SER A 284 13.88 16.73 2.17
CA SER A 284 13.28 17.41 3.33
C SER A 284 12.48 16.44 4.22
N PHE A 285 11.74 15.51 3.62
CA PHE A 285 11.00 14.48 4.38
C PHE A 285 11.95 13.49 5.09
N GLN A 286 13.07 13.12 4.47
CA GLN A 286 14.09 12.28 5.11
C GLN A 286 14.74 12.99 6.32
N GLU A 287 14.95 14.30 6.24
CA GLU A 287 15.42 15.08 7.40
C GLU A 287 14.39 15.15 8.54
N GLU A 288 13.11 15.32 8.23
CA GLU A 288 12.03 15.31 9.24
C GLU A 288 11.93 13.94 9.92
N MET A 289 11.93 12.84 9.13
CA MET A 289 11.96 11.47 9.66
C MET A 289 13.20 11.18 10.52
N MET A 290 14.36 11.75 10.18
CA MET A 290 15.57 11.64 11.01
C MET A 290 15.44 12.40 12.34
N LYS A 291 14.80 13.58 12.34
CA LYS A 291 14.54 14.37 13.56
C LYS A 291 13.55 13.64 14.48
N GLU A 292 12.46 13.09 13.94
CA GLU A 292 11.51 12.27 14.71
C GLU A 292 12.15 11.00 15.28
N ARG A 293 12.95 10.27 14.48
CA ARG A 293 13.64 9.06 14.97
C ARG A 293 14.55 9.38 16.15
N ASN A 294 15.36 10.44 16.05
CA ASN A 294 16.29 10.82 17.12
C ASN A 294 15.52 11.22 18.40
N LEU A 295 14.37 11.89 18.28
CA LEU A 295 13.52 12.22 19.44
C LEU A 295 12.99 10.95 20.13
N PHE A 296 12.46 9.99 19.37
CA PHE A 296 12.02 8.70 19.94
C PHE A 296 13.17 7.88 20.54
N GLU A 297 14.39 8.03 20.02
CA GLU A 297 15.60 7.38 20.56
C GLU A 297 16.02 8.00 21.92
N GLU A 298 15.85 9.32 22.10
CA GLU A 298 16.01 9.99 23.39
C GLU A 298 14.89 9.64 24.39
N GLU A 299 13.62 9.61 23.96
CA GLU A 299 12.48 9.19 24.80
C GLU A 299 12.63 7.73 25.28
N LEU A 300 13.02 6.82 24.38
CA LEU A 300 13.28 5.41 24.71
C LEU A 300 14.40 5.28 25.73
N LYS A 301 15.48 6.06 25.58
CA LYS A 301 16.59 6.07 26.54
C LYS A 301 16.13 6.56 27.92
N GLN A 302 15.32 7.62 27.99
CA GLN A 302 14.77 8.10 29.27
C GLN A 302 13.88 7.04 29.93
N ALA A 303 13.06 6.32 29.17
CA ALA A 303 12.22 5.23 29.70
C ALA A 303 13.04 4.04 30.23
N LEU A 304 14.16 3.69 29.59
CA LEU A 304 15.11 2.68 30.09
C LEU A 304 15.82 3.16 31.37
N ASP A 305 16.29 4.41 31.38
CA ASP A 305 16.89 5.04 32.57
C ASP A 305 15.88 5.10 33.74
N GLU A 306 14.56 5.14 33.50
CA GLU A 306 13.54 5.03 34.56
C GLU A 306 13.28 3.58 35.01
N LEU A 307 13.32 2.61 34.08
CA LEU A 307 13.13 1.19 34.39
C LEU A 307 14.24 0.66 35.32
N ASP A 308 15.51 0.98 35.05
CA ASP A 308 16.64 0.61 35.92
C ASP A 308 16.46 1.17 37.36
N LYS A 309 15.93 2.40 37.49
CA LYS A 309 15.63 3.04 38.79
C LYS A 309 14.41 2.44 39.50
N LEU A 310 13.57 1.69 38.80
CA LEU A 310 12.48 0.91 39.41
C LEU A 310 13.00 -0.46 39.85
N GLN A 311 13.77 -1.15 39.01
CA GLN A 311 14.38 -2.44 39.33
C GLN A 311 15.30 -2.36 40.56
N GLN A 312 16.13 -1.31 40.68
CA GLN A 312 16.92 -1.07 41.90
C GLN A 312 16.08 -0.84 43.17
N LYS A 313 14.83 -0.38 43.05
CA LYS A 313 13.91 -0.23 44.20
C LYS A 313 13.20 -1.54 44.53
N GLU A 314 12.97 -2.39 43.53
CA GLU A 314 12.43 -3.74 43.70
C GLU A 314 13.42 -4.61 44.47
N GLU A 315 14.70 -4.64 44.07
CA GLU A 315 15.79 -5.31 44.81
C GLU A 315 15.92 -4.81 46.26
N GLN A 316 15.78 -3.49 46.48
CA GLN A 316 15.78 -2.92 47.83
C GLN A 316 14.55 -3.33 48.66
N ALA A 317 13.38 -3.47 48.02
CA ALA A 317 12.16 -3.93 48.68
C ALA A 317 12.23 -5.43 49.03
N GLU A 318 12.74 -6.29 48.14
CA GLU A 318 12.96 -7.71 48.41
C GLU A 318 13.92 -7.93 49.60
N SER A 319 15.02 -7.17 49.64
CA SER A 319 15.97 -7.20 50.76
C SER A 319 15.31 -6.81 52.10
N LEU A 320 14.43 -5.80 52.09
CA LEU A 320 13.65 -5.39 53.26
C LEU A 320 12.59 -6.44 53.67
N VAL A 321 11.92 -7.08 52.70
CA VAL A 321 10.96 -8.17 52.97
C VAL A 321 11.67 -9.33 53.67
N LYS A 322 12.82 -9.77 53.16
CA LYS A 322 13.60 -10.86 53.76
C LYS A 322 14.04 -10.57 55.20
N GLN A 323 14.48 -9.34 55.49
CA GLN A 323 14.82 -8.93 56.85
C GLN A 323 13.61 -8.97 57.80
N LEU A 324 12.41 -8.63 57.30
CA LEU A 324 11.17 -8.72 58.07
C LEU A 324 10.74 -10.17 58.32
N GLU A 325 10.94 -11.08 57.36
CA GLU A 325 10.70 -12.51 57.53
C GLU A 325 11.63 -13.13 58.57
N GLU A 326 12.92 -12.80 58.55
CA GLU A 326 13.90 -13.21 59.57
C GLU A 326 13.52 -12.68 60.97
N GLU A 327 13.07 -11.43 61.08
CA GLU A 327 12.54 -10.87 62.33
C GLU A 327 11.25 -11.57 62.80
N VAL A 328 10.30 -11.87 61.91
CA VAL A 328 9.05 -12.57 62.24
C VAL A 328 9.33 -13.97 62.76
N ASN A 329 10.25 -14.70 62.13
CA ASN A 329 10.67 -16.03 62.59
C ASN A 329 11.31 -15.95 64.00
N SER A 330 12.24 -15.02 64.23
CA SER A 330 12.85 -14.83 65.55
C SER A 330 11.84 -14.42 66.63
N ARG A 331 10.81 -13.64 66.27
CA ARG A 331 9.69 -13.29 67.18
C ARG A 331 8.83 -14.51 67.49
N ALA A 332 8.54 -15.37 66.51
CA ALA A 332 7.74 -16.58 66.70
C ALA A 332 8.43 -17.61 67.61
N GLU A 333 9.75 -17.79 67.51
CA GLU A 333 10.53 -18.64 68.43
C GLU A 333 10.48 -18.11 69.87
N LYS A 334 10.68 -16.80 70.06
CA LYS A 334 10.57 -16.15 71.38
C LYS A 334 9.17 -16.30 71.99
N LEU A 335 8.13 -16.29 71.16
CA LEU A 335 6.74 -16.46 71.59
C LEU A 335 6.49 -17.90 72.10
N LYS A 336 6.95 -18.93 71.38
CA LYS A 336 6.88 -20.34 71.85
C LYS A 336 7.55 -20.53 73.23
N VAL A 337 8.75 -19.95 73.42
CA VAL A 337 9.48 -20.03 74.70
C VAL A 337 8.74 -19.30 75.83
N LEU A 338 7.89 -18.31 75.53
CA LEU A 338 7.01 -17.67 76.51
C LEU A 338 5.76 -18.51 76.81
N GLU A 339 5.17 -19.17 75.80
CA GLU A 339 4.03 -20.09 75.99
C GLU A 339 4.41 -21.31 76.86
N GLU A 340 5.60 -21.87 76.67
CA GLU A 340 6.11 -22.97 77.52
C GLU A 340 6.32 -22.52 78.97
N LYS A 341 6.85 -21.30 79.18
CA LYS A 341 6.99 -20.72 80.52
C LYS A 341 5.65 -20.40 81.17
N LEU A 342 4.66 -19.95 80.39
CA LEU A 342 3.31 -19.69 80.86
C LEU A 342 2.66 -21.00 81.36
N LYS A 343 2.69 -22.07 80.56
CA LYS A 343 2.24 -23.42 80.97
C LYS A 343 2.93 -23.93 82.22
N GLY A 344 4.24 -23.68 82.35
CA GLY A 344 5.00 -23.99 83.56
C GLY A 344 4.46 -23.27 84.80
N LYS A 345 4.08 -22.00 84.66
CA LYS A 345 3.50 -21.18 85.75
C LYS A 345 2.04 -21.49 86.04
N GLU A 346 1.24 -21.85 85.04
CA GLU A 346 -0.12 -22.37 85.22
C GLU A 346 -0.08 -23.67 86.05
N ALA A 347 0.84 -24.60 85.72
CA ALA A 347 1.03 -25.84 86.47
C ALA A 347 1.65 -25.63 87.87
N GLU A 348 2.37 -24.53 88.13
CA GLU A 348 2.76 -24.13 89.50
C GLU A 348 1.56 -23.59 90.29
N LEU A 349 0.75 -22.72 89.68
CA LEU A 349 -0.44 -22.13 90.29
C LEU A 349 -1.48 -23.20 90.65
N GLU A 350 -1.71 -24.19 89.78
CA GLU A 350 -2.62 -25.31 90.05
C GLU A 350 -2.13 -26.18 91.23
N ARG A 351 -0.82 -26.41 91.34
CA ARG A 351 -0.21 -27.08 92.52
C ARG A 351 -0.34 -26.24 93.79
N SER A 352 -0.26 -24.92 93.70
CA SER A 352 -0.50 -24.02 94.84
C SER A 352 -1.97 -24.03 95.27
N ASN A 353 -2.92 -23.95 94.33
CA ASN A 353 -4.36 -23.97 94.60
C ASN A 353 -4.83 -25.30 95.19
N THR A 354 -4.30 -26.44 94.71
CA THR A 354 -4.60 -27.76 95.27
C THR A 354 -4.04 -27.93 96.68
N ALA A 355 -2.80 -27.48 96.95
CA ALA A 355 -2.24 -27.45 98.30
C ALA A 355 -3.02 -26.54 99.25
N HIS A 356 -3.47 -25.35 98.78
CA HIS A 356 -4.31 -24.45 99.56
C HIS A 356 -5.69 -25.07 99.88
N THR A 357 -6.29 -25.76 98.91
CA THR A 357 -7.55 -26.49 99.11
C THR A 357 -7.40 -27.60 100.15
N GLN A 358 -6.31 -28.37 100.11
CA GLN A 358 -6.01 -29.39 101.12
C GLN A 358 -5.79 -28.79 102.52
N ALA A 359 -5.06 -27.68 102.63
CA ALA A 359 -4.88 -26.96 103.89
C ALA A 359 -6.21 -26.42 104.45
N THR A 360 -7.10 -25.93 103.58
CA THR A 360 -8.43 -25.46 103.96
C THR A 360 -9.30 -26.60 104.50
N LEU A 361 -9.26 -27.78 103.87
CA LEU A 361 -9.98 -28.96 104.35
C LEU A 361 -9.46 -29.43 105.72
N LEU A 362 -8.14 -29.49 105.94
CA LEU A 362 -7.55 -29.84 107.24
C LEU A 362 -7.89 -28.82 108.34
N LEU A 363 -7.94 -27.53 108.01
CA LEU A 363 -8.42 -26.49 108.93
C LEU A 363 -9.91 -26.65 109.24
N GLN A 364 -10.74 -27.04 108.26
CA GLN A 364 -12.16 -27.30 108.46
C GLN A 364 -12.40 -28.54 109.32
N GLU A 365 -11.64 -29.64 109.12
CA GLU A 365 -11.69 -30.83 109.97
C GLU A 365 -11.28 -30.54 111.43
N THR A 366 -10.22 -29.74 111.64
CA THR A 366 -9.81 -29.33 112.99
C THR A 366 -10.79 -28.35 113.65
N CYS A 367 -11.42 -27.45 112.89
CA CYS A 367 -12.53 -26.63 113.38
C CYS A 367 -13.75 -27.49 113.78
N ASN A 368 -14.14 -28.47 112.95
CA ASN A 368 -15.23 -29.39 113.28
C ASN A 368 -14.92 -30.22 114.52
N SER A 369 -13.69 -30.72 114.66
CA SER A 369 -13.23 -31.46 115.85
C SER A 369 -13.24 -30.59 117.11
N THR A 370 -12.79 -29.33 117.05
CA THR A 370 -12.83 -28.42 118.21
C THR A 370 -14.26 -28.02 118.58
N VAL A 371 -15.17 -27.86 117.60
CA VAL A 371 -16.62 -27.70 117.87
C VAL A 371 -17.18 -28.94 118.56
N GLN A 372 -16.91 -30.15 118.09
CA GLN A 372 -17.41 -31.37 118.74
C GLN A 372 -16.91 -31.52 120.18
N ASN A 373 -15.63 -31.24 120.43
CA ASN A 373 -15.06 -31.23 121.78
C ASN A 373 -15.73 -30.18 122.69
N LEU A 374 -16.15 -29.02 122.14
CA LEU A 374 -16.89 -27.99 122.89
C LEU A 374 -18.34 -28.41 123.17
N GLU A 375 -18.99 -29.13 122.24
CA GLU A 375 -20.31 -29.74 122.48
C GLU A 375 -20.25 -30.79 123.60
N ASP A 376 -19.26 -31.68 123.58
CA ASP A 376 -19.05 -32.70 124.62
C ASP A 376 -18.79 -32.08 126.00
N VAL A 377 -17.95 -31.03 126.08
CA VAL A 377 -17.72 -30.27 127.31
C VAL A 377 -19.00 -29.55 127.77
N THR A 378 -19.80 -29.01 126.84
CA THR A 378 -21.09 -28.37 127.17
C THR A 378 -22.09 -29.38 127.73
N ALA A 379 -22.16 -30.60 127.17
CA ALA A 379 -22.98 -31.68 127.68
C ALA A 379 -22.54 -32.14 129.09
N GLN A 380 -21.23 -32.17 129.36
CA GLN A 380 -20.69 -32.43 130.71
C GLN A 380 -21.09 -31.33 131.71
N PHE A 381 -21.04 -30.05 131.31
CA PHE A 381 -21.49 -28.94 132.15
C PHE A 381 -22.99 -28.99 132.45
N GLU A 382 -23.85 -29.26 131.47
CA GLU A 382 -25.30 -29.41 131.71
C GLU A 382 -25.63 -30.64 132.57
N SER A 383 -24.87 -31.74 132.46
CA SER A 383 -24.96 -32.89 133.36
C SER A 383 -24.60 -32.53 134.81
N TYR A 384 -23.49 -31.81 135.01
CA TYR A 384 -23.06 -31.36 136.35
C TYR A 384 -24.05 -30.35 136.98
N LYS A 385 -24.62 -29.48 136.16
CA LYS A 385 -25.69 -28.53 136.52
C LYS A 385 -27.00 -29.24 136.87
N ALA A 386 -27.34 -30.35 136.21
CA ALA A 386 -28.48 -31.19 136.57
C ALA A 386 -28.25 -31.95 137.90
N LEU A 387 -27.04 -32.46 138.12
CA LEU A 387 -26.65 -33.15 139.35
C LEU A 387 -26.75 -32.21 140.57
N THR A 388 -26.12 -31.04 140.50
CA THR A 388 -26.15 -30.01 141.56
C THR A 388 -27.56 -29.43 141.76
N ALA A 389 -28.40 -29.37 140.71
CA ALA A 389 -29.82 -29.03 140.87
C ALA A 389 -30.62 -30.12 141.62
N SER A 390 -30.23 -31.40 141.53
CA SER A 390 -30.79 -32.45 142.40
C SER A 390 -30.32 -32.27 143.84
N GLU A 391 -29.02 -32.09 144.09
CA GLU A 391 -28.51 -31.86 145.45
C GLU A 391 -29.20 -30.67 146.14
N ILE A 392 -29.42 -29.56 145.43
CA ILE A 392 -30.17 -28.40 145.95
C ILE A 392 -31.64 -28.72 146.24
N LYS A 393 -32.26 -29.64 145.48
CA LYS A 393 -33.64 -30.11 145.70
C LYS A 393 -33.72 -31.06 146.91
N ASP A 394 -32.75 -31.94 147.04
CA ASP A 394 -32.69 -32.95 148.11
C ASP A 394 -32.34 -32.27 149.46
N LEU A 395 -31.42 -31.30 149.46
CA LEU A 395 -31.16 -30.41 150.61
C LEU A 395 -32.38 -29.55 150.98
N LYS A 396 -33.22 -29.15 150.02
CA LYS A 396 -34.51 -28.47 150.31
C LYS A 396 -35.54 -29.40 150.95
N LEU A 397 -35.58 -30.67 150.54
CA LEU A 397 -36.40 -31.71 151.17
C LEU A 397 -35.93 -32.00 152.60
N GLU A 398 -34.63 -32.08 152.84
CA GLU A 398 -34.06 -32.23 154.17
C GLU A 398 -34.35 -31.02 155.06
N ASN A 399 -34.20 -29.79 154.54
CA ASN A 399 -34.51 -28.57 155.28
C ASN A 399 -36.02 -28.49 155.64
N SER A 400 -36.91 -28.93 154.75
CA SER A 400 -38.35 -29.08 155.06
C SER A 400 -38.62 -30.13 156.14
N SER A 401 -37.90 -31.27 156.09
CA SER A 401 -37.96 -32.32 157.13
C SER A 401 -37.46 -31.82 158.49
N LEU A 402 -36.45 -30.96 158.51
CA LEU A 402 -35.94 -30.30 159.72
C LEU A 402 -36.93 -29.26 160.25
N GLN A 403 -37.56 -28.45 159.39
CA GLN A 403 -38.62 -27.52 159.80
C GLN A 403 -39.84 -28.24 160.38
N GLU A 404 -40.24 -29.38 159.82
CA GLU A 404 -41.35 -30.18 160.38
C GLU A 404 -40.99 -30.80 161.75
N LYS A 405 -39.71 -31.13 161.98
CA LYS A 405 -39.21 -31.57 163.29
C LYS A 405 -39.15 -30.42 164.30
N VAL A 406 -38.78 -29.22 163.88
CA VAL A 406 -38.81 -28.01 164.71
C VAL A 406 -40.23 -27.70 165.15
N ALA A 407 -41.21 -27.67 164.24
CA ALA A 407 -42.62 -27.45 164.57
C ALA A 407 -43.20 -28.51 165.55
N LYS A 408 -42.70 -29.76 165.49
CA LYS A 408 -43.05 -30.81 166.44
C LYS A 408 -42.36 -30.66 167.81
N ALA A 409 -41.17 -30.09 167.86
CA ALA A 409 -40.46 -29.77 169.11
C ALA A 409 -41.04 -28.53 169.80
N GLU A 410 -41.40 -27.49 169.04
CA GLU A 410 -42.07 -26.27 169.53
C GLU A 410 -43.40 -26.63 170.21
N LYS A 411 -44.19 -27.53 169.60
CA LYS A 411 -45.44 -28.01 170.21
C LYS A 411 -45.23 -28.81 171.50
N SER A 412 -44.10 -29.49 171.68
CA SER A 412 -43.75 -30.12 172.97
C SER A 412 -43.11 -29.14 173.97
N LEU A 413 -42.81 -27.91 173.55
CA LEU A 413 -42.29 -26.85 174.40
C LEU A 413 -43.44 -26.10 175.08
N GLU A 414 -44.55 -25.85 174.37
CA GLU A 414 -45.75 -25.20 174.91
C GLU A 414 -46.34 -25.96 176.11
N ASP A 415 -46.44 -27.30 176.02
CA ASP A 415 -46.93 -28.17 177.11
C ASP A 415 -46.04 -28.19 178.37
N ILE A 416 -44.79 -27.69 178.28
CA ILE A 416 -43.85 -27.58 179.42
C ILE A 416 -43.69 -26.13 179.89
N GLN A 417 -43.79 -25.14 179.00
CA GLN A 417 -43.72 -23.72 179.37
C GLN A 417 -44.92 -23.21 180.19
N GLN A 418 -46.03 -23.97 180.26
CA GLN A 418 -47.08 -23.78 181.27
C GLN A 418 -46.63 -24.08 182.72
N GLN A 419 -45.52 -24.79 182.95
CA GLN A 419 -44.99 -25.08 184.29
C GLN A 419 -43.71 -24.28 184.60
N ILE A 420 -43.94 -23.05 185.04
CA ILE A 420 -43.00 -22.18 185.79
C ILE A 420 -42.04 -21.36 184.89
N LEU A 421 -42.63 -20.52 184.02
CA LEU A 421 -42.19 -19.11 183.96
C LEU A 421 -42.83 -18.32 185.11
N THR A 422 -42.42 -18.64 186.35
CA THR A 422 -42.62 -17.76 187.52
C THR A 422 -41.31 -17.54 188.30
N THR A 423 -40.19 -17.58 187.58
CA THR A 423 -38.88 -17.11 188.04
C THR A 423 -38.08 -16.52 186.87
N GLU A 424 -38.32 -15.25 186.55
CA GLU A 424 -37.69 -14.50 185.45
C GLU A 424 -36.26 -14.03 185.79
N ASN A 425 -35.41 -13.72 184.79
CA ASN A 425 -34.37 -12.65 184.88
C ASN A 425 -33.57 -12.34 183.57
N SER A 426 -33.54 -11.06 183.16
CA SER A 426 -32.44 -10.25 182.52
C SER A 426 -31.75 -10.71 181.19
N ASN A 427 -31.61 -9.97 180.06
CA ASN A 427 -31.19 -8.57 179.67
C ASN A 427 -29.65 -8.40 179.43
N GLN A 428 -29.01 -7.57 178.55
CA GLN A 428 -29.26 -6.59 177.44
C GLN A 428 -27.85 -6.18 176.84
N GLU A 429 -27.54 -5.34 175.81
CA GLU A 429 -28.09 -4.82 174.52
C GLU A 429 -26.98 -3.92 173.81
N TYR A 430 -27.22 -3.35 172.60
CA TYR A 430 -26.56 -2.18 171.92
C TYR A 430 -25.25 -2.36 171.09
N ALA A 431 -24.65 -1.35 170.37
CA ALA A 431 -25.06 -0.33 169.34
C ALA A 431 -23.82 0.59 168.96
N ARG A 432 -23.76 1.73 168.21
CA ARG A 432 -24.61 2.62 167.34
C ARG A 432 -23.73 3.73 166.65
N LYS A 433 -24.24 4.47 165.61
CA LYS A 433 -23.75 5.81 165.06
C LYS A 433 -22.38 5.84 164.31
N ALA A 434 -21.87 6.92 163.66
CA ALA A 434 -22.31 8.11 162.85
C ALA A 434 -21.02 8.91 162.38
N GLY A 435 -20.95 9.99 161.57
CA GLY A 435 -21.86 10.82 160.72
C GLY A 435 -21.22 12.20 160.32
N ASN A 436 -21.81 12.96 159.36
CA ASN A 436 -21.55 14.41 159.02
C ASN A 436 -20.20 14.75 158.27
N GLU A 437 -19.94 15.86 157.51
CA GLU A 437 -20.73 17.04 157.02
C GLU A 437 -20.10 17.91 155.88
N ASN A 438 -20.95 18.74 155.20
CA ASN A 438 -20.77 20.09 154.58
C ASN A 438 -19.88 20.40 153.33
N ALA A 439 -20.24 21.49 152.59
CA ALA A 439 -19.76 21.78 151.22
C ALA A 439 -19.22 23.22 150.99
N MET A 440 -18.06 23.34 150.33
CA MET A 440 -17.57 24.56 149.64
C MET A 440 -16.47 24.28 148.58
N ALA A 441 -16.39 23.04 148.07
CA ALA A 441 -15.32 22.57 147.17
C ALA A 441 -15.79 22.35 145.72
N GLU A 442 -17.06 21.98 145.52
CA GLU A 442 -17.58 21.40 144.27
C GLU A 442 -17.40 22.31 143.03
N ILE A 443 -17.52 23.64 143.18
CA ILE A 443 -17.35 24.58 142.06
C ILE A 443 -15.90 24.63 141.56
N THR A 444 -14.92 24.49 142.46
CA THR A 444 -13.50 24.39 142.08
C THR A 444 -13.18 23.02 141.48
N GLU A 445 -13.90 21.98 141.92
CA GLU A 445 -13.77 20.63 141.39
C GLU A 445 -14.36 20.51 139.99
N GLU A 446 -15.51 21.12 139.69
CA GLU A 446 -16.11 21.12 138.35
C GLU A 446 -15.22 21.83 137.30
N ILE A 447 -14.57 22.95 137.65
CA ILE A 447 -13.63 23.63 136.73
C ILE A 447 -12.44 22.73 136.38
N ASN A 448 -11.94 21.95 137.35
CA ASN A 448 -10.87 20.98 137.10
C ASN A 448 -11.38 19.73 136.37
N LYS A 449 -12.62 19.30 136.62
CA LYS A 449 -13.30 18.20 135.93
C LYS A 449 -13.52 18.48 134.45
N TRP A 450 -13.95 19.69 134.08
CA TRP A 450 -14.05 20.11 132.67
C TRP A 450 -12.67 20.26 132.00
N ARG A 451 -11.64 20.68 132.74
CA ARG A 451 -10.26 20.70 132.23
C ARG A 451 -9.73 19.28 131.95
N LEU A 452 -9.90 18.37 132.92
CA LEU A 452 -9.51 16.97 132.78
C LEU A 452 -10.28 16.26 131.67
N LEU A 453 -11.60 16.49 131.55
CA LEU A 453 -12.39 15.97 130.43
C LEU A 453 -11.94 16.53 129.08
N TYR A 454 -11.52 17.79 129.01
CA TYR A 454 -10.95 18.35 127.78
C TYR A 454 -9.59 17.73 127.43
N GLU A 455 -8.69 17.55 128.40
CA GLU A 455 -7.43 16.83 128.19
C GLU A 455 -7.65 15.34 127.86
N GLU A 456 -8.64 14.69 128.44
CA GLU A 456 -8.99 13.29 128.14
C GLU A 456 -9.59 13.16 126.73
N LEU A 457 -10.47 14.08 126.33
CA LEU A 457 -11.00 14.12 124.97
C LEU A 457 -9.88 14.40 123.96
N TYR A 458 -9.02 15.37 124.23
CA TYR A 458 -7.87 15.73 123.40
C TYR A 458 -6.90 14.55 123.24
N ASN A 459 -6.56 13.86 124.33
CA ASN A 459 -5.72 12.67 124.30
C ASN A 459 -6.41 11.45 123.65
N LYS A 460 -7.74 11.35 123.68
CA LYS A 460 -8.50 10.35 122.91
C LYS A 460 -8.58 10.67 121.42
N THR A 461 -8.61 11.94 121.02
CA THR A 461 -8.54 12.35 119.61
C THR A 461 -7.12 12.34 119.05
N LYS A 462 -6.08 12.48 119.87
CA LYS A 462 -4.67 12.47 119.47
C LYS A 462 -4.23 11.23 118.66
N PRO A 463 -4.56 9.98 119.03
CA PRO A 463 -4.25 8.81 118.20
C PRO A 463 -5.06 8.80 116.89
N PHE A 464 -6.29 9.34 116.87
CA PHE A 464 -7.04 9.51 115.62
C PHE A 464 -6.44 10.59 114.71
N GLN A 465 -5.84 11.65 115.27
CA GLN A 465 -5.04 12.59 114.48
C GLN A 465 -3.83 11.89 113.90
N SER A 466 -3.05 11.13 114.68
CA SER A 466 -1.92 10.36 114.14
C SER A 466 -2.33 9.26 113.14
N GLN A 467 -3.55 8.72 113.24
CA GLN A 467 -4.12 7.82 112.23
C GLN A 467 -4.59 8.56 110.98
N LEU A 468 -5.13 9.78 111.10
CA LEU A 468 -5.46 10.65 109.97
C LEU A 468 -4.19 11.14 109.27
N ASP A 469 -3.15 11.52 110.01
CA ASP A 469 -1.84 11.89 109.47
C ASP A 469 -1.18 10.67 108.81
N ALA A 470 -1.34 9.46 109.37
CA ALA A 470 -0.87 8.22 108.75
C ALA A 470 -1.68 7.84 107.50
N PHE A 471 -3.01 7.98 107.50
CA PHE A 471 -3.84 7.77 106.31
C PHE A 471 -3.64 8.85 105.26
N GLU A 472 -3.33 10.09 105.62
CA GLU A 472 -2.93 11.17 104.71
C GLU A 472 -1.54 10.89 104.13
N ALA A 473 -0.59 10.40 104.95
CA ALA A 473 0.72 9.96 104.49
C ALA A 473 0.66 8.70 103.61
N GLU A 474 -0.22 7.74 103.91
CA GLU A 474 -0.46 6.53 103.10
C GLU A 474 -1.22 6.88 101.81
N LYS A 475 -2.21 7.78 101.87
CA LYS A 475 -2.86 8.39 100.69
C LYS A 475 -1.87 9.17 99.83
N GLN A 476 -0.91 9.89 100.42
CA GLN A 476 0.17 10.55 99.69
C GLN A 476 1.19 9.55 99.15
N ALA A 477 1.50 8.47 99.89
CA ALA A 477 2.35 7.39 99.40
C ALA A 477 1.69 6.67 98.22
N LEU A 478 0.40 6.33 98.30
CA LEU A 478 -0.40 5.74 97.24
C LEU A 478 -0.66 6.70 96.07
N LEU A 479 -0.75 8.02 96.30
CA LEU A 479 -0.79 9.01 95.22
C LEU A 479 0.58 9.16 94.54
N ASN A 480 1.68 9.01 95.27
CA ASN A 480 3.04 9.01 94.71
C ASN A 480 3.41 7.67 94.06
N GLU A 481 2.89 6.54 94.54
CA GLU A 481 3.01 5.22 93.90
C GLU A 481 2.10 5.13 92.69
N HIS A 482 0.86 5.63 92.74
CA HIS A 482 0.01 5.76 91.55
C HIS A 482 0.60 6.81 90.60
N GLY A 483 1.28 7.84 91.10
CA GLY A 483 2.06 8.79 90.31
C GLY A 483 3.24 8.11 89.61
N ALA A 484 4.04 7.33 90.33
CA ALA A 484 5.17 6.58 89.81
C ALA A 484 4.73 5.43 88.89
N ALA A 485 3.61 4.77 89.17
CA ALA A 485 2.99 3.76 88.32
C ALA A 485 2.41 4.40 87.06
N GLN A 486 1.79 5.59 87.16
CA GLN A 486 1.37 6.37 85.99
C GLN A 486 2.57 6.88 85.19
N GLU A 487 3.70 7.21 85.85
CA GLU A 487 4.94 7.59 85.18
C GLU A 487 5.63 6.37 84.52
N GLN A 488 5.60 5.20 85.16
CA GLN A 488 6.03 3.92 84.57
C GLN A 488 5.11 3.51 83.42
N LEU A 489 3.80 3.74 83.51
CA LEU A 489 2.82 3.46 82.45
C LEU A 489 2.93 4.48 81.31
N ASN A 490 3.29 5.73 81.60
CA ASN A 490 3.70 6.73 80.61
C ASN A 490 5.02 6.32 79.93
N LYS A 491 6.06 5.92 80.69
CA LYS A 491 7.35 5.41 80.18
C LYS A 491 7.17 4.13 79.38
N LEU A 492 6.25 3.26 79.78
CA LEU A 492 5.89 2.03 79.08
C LEU A 492 5.13 2.36 77.80
N ARG A 493 4.14 3.26 77.82
CA ARG A 493 3.43 3.78 76.63
C ARG A 493 4.39 4.40 75.63
N ASP A 494 5.32 5.24 76.10
CA ASP A 494 6.28 5.95 75.26
C ASP A 494 7.39 5.01 74.75
N SER A 495 7.68 3.92 75.48
CA SER A 495 8.50 2.80 75.00
C SER A 495 7.74 1.89 74.03
N TYR A 496 6.44 1.68 74.21
CA TYR A 496 5.56 0.96 73.27
C TYR A 496 5.43 1.74 71.96
N ALA A 497 5.34 3.07 72.02
CA ALA A 497 5.38 3.94 70.85
C ALA A 497 6.75 3.88 70.13
N LYS A 498 7.85 3.68 70.85
CA LYS A 498 9.17 3.39 70.26
C LYS A 498 9.23 1.99 69.64
N LEU A 499 8.78 0.93 70.33
CA LEU A 499 8.80 -0.46 69.85
C LEU A 499 7.84 -0.72 68.68
N LEU A 500 6.65 -0.12 68.68
CA LEU A 500 5.66 -0.19 67.59
C LEU A 500 5.97 0.79 66.43
N GLY A 501 7.21 1.28 66.34
CA GLY A 501 7.68 2.07 65.20
C GLY A 501 6.82 3.29 64.88
N HIS A 502 6.41 4.09 65.87
CA HIS A 502 5.56 5.28 65.65
C HIS A 502 6.26 6.46 64.94
N GLN A 503 7.25 6.19 64.09
CA GLN A 503 7.35 6.96 62.85
C GLN A 503 6.06 6.80 62.03
N ASN A 504 5.55 5.58 61.84
CA ASN A 504 4.45 5.32 60.91
C ASN A 504 3.11 5.96 61.36
N LEU A 505 2.78 5.97 62.66
CA LEU A 505 1.57 6.64 63.13
C LEU A 505 1.70 8.17 63.18
N LYS A 506 2.87 8.71 63.55
CA LYS A 506 3.14 10.16 63.51
C LYS A 506 3.20 10.68 62.07
N GLN A 507 3.76 9.91 61.15
CA GLN A 507 3.68 10.14 59.71
C GLN A 507 2.25 10.02 59.22
N LYS A 508 1.48 8.97 59.54
CA LYS A 508 0.07 8.84 59.15
C LYS A 508 -0.78 10.00 59.66
N ILE A 509 -0.62 10.46 60.91
CA ILE A 509 -1.30 11.67 61.39
C ILE A 509 -0.87 12.89 60.57
N LYS A 510 0.43 13.07 60.32
CA LYS A 510 0.94 14.19 59.49
C LYS A 510 0.50 14.09 58.02
N HIS A 511 0.30 12.90 57.48
CA HIS A 511 -0.13 12.62 56.10
C HIS A 511 -1.65 12.69 55.96
N VAL A 512 -2.42 12.32 56.99
CA VAL A 512 -3.88 12.50 57.05
C VAL A 512 -4.22 13.98 57.28
N VAL A 513 -3.43 14.71 58.08
CA VAL A 513 -3.51 16.18 58.16
C VAL A 513 -3.14 16.79 56.81
N LYS A 514 -1.99 16.43 56.21
CA LYS A 514 -1.61 16.92 54.87
C LYS A 514 -2.67 16.60 53.80
N LEU A 515 -3.22 15.38 53.77
CA LEU A 515 -4.30 14.99 52.85
C LEU A 515 -5.64 15.69 53.17
N LYS A 516 -5.89 16.08 54.42
CA LYS A 516 -7.07 16.88 54.83
C LYS A 516 -6.91 18.34 54.41
N ASP A 517 -5.72 18.91 54.54
CA ASP A 517 -5.37 20.25 54.12
C ASP A 517 -5.34 20.35 52.59
N GLU A 518 -4.75 19.36 51.91
CA GLU A 518 -4.81 19.18 50.45
C GLU A 518 -6.26 18.97 49.98
N ASN A 519 -7.10 18.20 50.68
CA ASN A 519 -8.53 18.12 50.36
C ASN A 519 -9.26 19.44 50.60
N SER A 520 -8.85 20.24 51.59
CA SER A 520 -9.42 21.57 51.85
C SER A 520 -9.03 22.55 50.74
N GLN A 521 -7.77 22.52 50.32
CA GLN A 521 -7.23 23.31 49.23
C GLN A 521 -7.82 22.90 47.87
N LEU A 522 -7.92 21.60 47.58
CA LEU A 522 -8.62 21.08 46.40
C LEU A 522 -10.12 21.41 46.43
N LYS A 523 -10.80 21.39 47.58
CA LYS A 523 -12.19 21.88 47.69
C LYS A 523 -12.29 23.38 47.42
N SER A 524 -11.33 24.17 47.89
CA SER A 524 -11.22 25.61 47.60
C SER A 524 -10.99 25.85 46.10
N GLU A 525 -10.09 25.09 45.47
CA GLU A 525 -9.81 25.18 44.03
C GLU A 525 -10.97 24.68 43.17
N VAL A 526 -11.62 23.56 43.52
CA VAL A 526 -12.85 23.11 42.88
C VAL A 526 -13.97 24.16 43.04
N SER A 527 -14.04 24.88 44.16
CA SER A 527 -14.97 26.00 44.33
C SER A 527 -14.61 27.20 43.42
N LYS A 528 -13.34 27.59 43.36
CA LYS A 528 -12.83 28.63 42.44
C LYS A 528 -13.07 28.26 40.98
N LEU A 529 -12.78 27.02 40.58
CA LEU A 529 -12.99 26.49 39.23
C LEU A 529 -14.48 26.38 38.89
N ARG A 530 -15.35 26.00 39.84
CA ARG A 530 -16.82 26.07 39.66
C ARG A 530 -17.30 27.50 39.50
N SER A 531 -16.74 28.47 40.22
CA SER A 531 -17.04 29.90 40.05
C SER A 531 -16.56 30.43 38.69
N GLN A 532 -15.34 30.07 38.26
CA GLN A 532 -14.82 30.41 36.93
C GLN A 532 -15.62 29.74 35.80
N LEU A 533 -16.07 28.49 35.99
CA LEU A 533 -16.94 27.78 35.06
C LEU A 533 -18.33 28.41 35.00
N ALA A 534 -18.88 28.85 36.12
CA ALA A 534 -20.13 29.60 36.16
C ALA A 534 -20.02 30.94 35.42
N LYS A 535 -18.91 31.68 35.63
CA LYS A 535 -18.61 32.91 34.88
C LYS A 535 -18.44 32.64 33.38
N LYS A 536 -17.70 31.60 32.98
CA LYS A 536 -17.56 31.20 31.57
C LYS A 536 -18.90 30.80 30.94
N LYS A 537 -19.74 30.02 31.65
CA LYS A 537 -21.11 29.70 31.21
C LYS A 537 -22.02 30.92 31.15
N GLN A 538 -21.78 31.96 31.96
CA GLN A 538 -22.52 33.21 31.89
C GLN A 538 -22.10 34.06 30.69
N SER A 539 -20.80 34.15 30.36
CA SER A 539 -20.34 34.79 29.11
C SER A 539 -20.75 34.00 27.86
N GLU A 540 -20.72 32.66 27.91
CA GLU A 540 -21.20 31.78 26.86
C GLU A 540 -22.71 31.98 26.61
N ARG A 541 -23.52 32.10 27.66
CA ARG A 541 -24.95 32.47 27.54
C ARG A 541 -25.15 33.86 26.91
N LYS A 542 -24.36 34.87 27.29
CA LYS A 542 -24.44 36.22 26.68
C LYS A 542 -24.12 36.18 25.19
N LEU A 543 -23.03 35.51 24.81
CA LEU A 543 -22.66 35.32 23.39
C LEU A 543 -23.72 34.51 22.63
N GLN A 544 -24.34 33.50 23.26
CA GLN A 544 -25.46 32.76 22.67
C GLN A 544 -26.71 33.65 22.49
N GLU A 545 -26.97 34.58 23.41
CA GLU A 545 -28.09 35.53 23.33
C GLU A 545 -27.86 36.64 22.29
N GLU A 546 -26.61 37.08 22.10
CA GLU A 546 -26.22 37.97 21.00
C GLU A 546 -26.29 37.25 19.66
N LEU A 547 -25.78 36.01 19.56
CA LEU A 547 -25.90 35.18 18.36
C LEU A 547 -27.37 34.91 17.99
N ASN A 548 -28.23 34.62 18.98
CA ASN A 548 -29.67 34.42 18.73
C ASN A 548 -30.38 35.72 18.28
N LYS A 549 -29.92 36.90 18.72
CA LYS A 549 -30.42 38.19 18.19
C LYS A 549 -30.00 38.40 16.73
N VAL A 550 -28.74 38.11 16.39
CA VAL A 550 -28.22 38.22 15.01
C VAL A 550 -28.93 37.23 14.06
N LEU A 551 -29.23 36.02 14.52
CA LEU A 551 -29.93 35.00 13.74
C LEU A 551 -31.48 35.14 13.76
N GLY A 552 -32.03 36.16 14.43
CA GLY A 552 -33.48 36.39 14.50
C GLY A 552 -34.28 35.34 15.30
N ILE A 553 -33.61 34.42 16.00
CA ILE A 553 -34.24 33.27 16.66
C ILE A 553 -34.88 33.70 17.99
N LYS A 554 -36.19 34.00 17.95
CA LYS A 554 -36.99 34.22 19.16
C LYS A 554 -37.06 32.94 20.00
N ARG A 555 -36.35 32.95 21.13
CA ARG A 555 -36.28 31.81 22.07
C ARG A 555 -37.60 31.63 22.81
N PHE A 556 -38.10 30.39 22.87
CA PHE A 556 -39.23 30.02 23.72
C PHE A 556 -38.89 30.21 25.21
N ASP A 557 -39.84 30.70 25.99
CA ASP A 557 -39.68 31.04 27.41
C ASP A 557 -40.54 30.12 28.29
N PRO A 558 -39.94 29.11 28.96
CA PRO A 558 -40.67 28.17 29.82
C PRO A 558 -41.37 28.83 31.01
N SER A 559 -40.95 30.05 31.40
CA SER A 559 -41.54 30.79 32.53
C SER A 559 -43.01 31.13 32.32
N LYS A 560 -43.44 31.23 31.04
CA LYS A 560 -44.82 31.54 30.66
C LYS A 560 -45.76 30.34 30.62
N ALA A 561 -45.26 29.13 30.83
CA ALA A 561 -46.07 27.90 30.80
C ALA A 561 -46.82 27.62 32.12
N PHE A 562 -46.43 28.28 33.23
CA PHE A 562 -46.93 27.97 34.57
C PHE A 562 -47.24 29.23 35.42
N HIS A 563 -47.97 30.19 34.84
CA HIS A 563 -48.59 31.28 35.59
C HIS A 563 -50.11 31.11 35.64
N HIS A 564 -50.59 30.55 36.76
CA HIS A 564 -51.99 30.75 37.17
C HIS A 564 -52.11 32.11 37.86
N GLU A 565 -53.12 32.90 37.46
CA GLU A 565 -53.47 34.15 38.12
C GLU A 565 -54.36 33.91 39.34
N SER A 566 -53.76 33.82 40.53
CA SER A 566 -54.48 34.01 41.80
C SER A 566 -53.54 34.63 42.82
N LYS A 567 -53.97 35.75 43.42
CA LYS A 567 -53.08 36.61 44.22
C LYS A 567 -52.80 36.06 45.62
N GLU A 568 -51.55 36.27 45.99
CA GLU A 568 -50.96 36.37 47.33
C GLU A 568 -51.94 36.64 48.48
N ASN A 569 -51.64 36.06 49.66
CA ASN A 569 -51.54 36.88 50.86
C ASN A 569 -50.65 36.27 51.96
N PHE A 570 -49.57 36.99 52.27
CA PHE A 570 -48.75 37.02 53.48
C PHE A 570 -48.00 35.77 54.00
N ALA A 571 -46.79 36.07 54.47
CA ALA A 571 -45.88 35.17 55.18
C ALA A 571 -45.90 35.44 56.69
N LEU A 572 -45.22 34.60 57.48
CA LEU A 572 -44.40 35.07 58.60
C LEU A 572 -43.34 34.04 59.03
N LYS A 573 -42.62 34.35 60.12
CA LYS A 573 -41.32 33.76 60.50
C LYS A 573 -41.45 32.58 61.48
N THR A 574 -40.33 31.86 61.61
CA THR A 574 -39.94 30.97 62.73
C THR A 574 -39.87 31.73 64.09
N PRO A 575 -39.63 31.08 65.27
CA PRO A 575 -39.22 29.69 65.56
C PRO A 575 -39.94 29.01 66.79
N LEU A 576 -39.32 27.92 67.32
CA LEU A 576 -39.33 27.40 68.71
C LEU A 576 -40.33 26.31 69.18
N LYS A 577 -39.76 25.09 69.36
CA LYS A 577 -39.62 24.29 70.60
C LYS A 577 -40.81 23.81 71.48
N GLU A 578 -40.62 22.56 71.94
CA GLU A 578 -40.83 22.00 73.31
C GLU A 578 -42.03 21.09 73.66
N ALA A 579 -41.76 20.21 74.65
CA ALA A 579 -42.63 19.33 75.46
C ALA A 579 -43.40 18.14 74.82
N PHE A 580 -42.81 16.93 74.94
CA PHE A 580 -43.22 15.81 75.83
C PHE A 580 -44.69 15.59 76.29
N ILE A 581 -44.97 14.34 76.71
CA ILE A 581 -46.12 13.83 77.53
C ILE A 581 -47.46 13.61 76.77
N ILE A 582 -48.28 12.57 77.02
CA ILE A 582 -48.08 11.15 77.44
C ILE A 582 -49.41 10.36 77.25
N GLN A 583 -49.39 9.02 77.08
CA GLN A 583 -50.52 8.05 77.24
C GLN A 583 -51.78 8.22 76.34
N ASN A 584 -52.28 7.20 75.60
CA ASN A 584 -52.81 5.84 75.89
C ASN A 584 -54.36 5.81 75.89
N ILE A 585 -54.93 4.58 75.90
CA ILE A 585 -56.38 4.24 75.91
C ILE A 585 -56.99 4.35 74.50
N ALA A 586 -57.06 3.27 73.68
CA ALA A 586 -57.85 2.02 73.79
C ALA A 586 -59.33 2.20 73.36
N SER A 587 -60.06 1.23 72.76
CA SER A 587 -59.76 -0.07 72.11
C SER A 587 -61.05 -0.58 71.41
N ILE A 588 -61.03 -1.80 70.81
CA ILE A 588 -62.20 -2.58 70.31
C ILE A 588 -62.75 -2.06 68.95
N GLY A 589 -63.21 -2.88 67.99
CA GLY A 589 -63.24 -4.36 67.85
C GLY A 589 -62.30 -4.86 66.73
N ASP A 590 -62.04 -6.15 66.54
CA ASP A 590 -62.96 -7.28 66.23
C ASP A 590 -63.53 -7.20 64.78
N GLU A 591 -63.52 -8.25 63.94
CA GLU A 591 -62.92 -9.58 64.06
C GLU A 591 -62.67 -10.21 62.66
N LYS A 592 -61.99 -11.38 62.64
CA LYS A 592 -62.16 -12.60 61.79
C LYS A 592 -63.08 -12.53 60.52
N THR A 593 -62.85 -13.24 59.40
CA THR A 593 -61.90 -14.33 59.02
C THR A 593 -62.02 -14.67 57.52
N ALA A 594 -61.05 -15.46 57.00
CA ALA A 594 -61.24 -16.51 55.98
C ALA A 594 -61.53 -16.12 54.50
N ASN A 595 -61.27 -16.99 53.50
CA ASN A 595 -60.15 -17.95 53.29
C ASN A 595 -60.20 -18.48 51.83
N ALA A 596 -59.12 -19.11 51.34
CA ALA A 596 -59.08 -19.99 50.15
C ALA A 596 -59.34 -19.31 48.75
N GLN A 597 -58.93 -19.86 47.60
CA GLN A 597 -58.08 -21.03 47.30
C GLN A 597 -57.32 -20.89 45.94
N THR A 598 -56.40 -21.82 45.68
CA THR A 598 -55.48 -21.92 44.53
C THR A 598 -56.10 -22.46 43.23
N ILE A 599 -55.69 -21.92 42.07
CA ILE A 599 -55.63 -22.61 40.75
C ILE A 599 -54.40 -22.09 39.98
N ASP A 600 -53.66 -22.98 39.29
CA ASP A 600 -52.47 -22.68 38.47
C ASP A 600 -52.84 -22.46 36.95
N PRO A 601 -51.95 -22.61 35.94
CA PRO A 601 -51.15 -21.50 35.41
C PRO A 601 -51.28 -21.27 33.88
N VAL A 602 -51.12 -20.02 33.41
CA VAL A 602 -50.94 -19.67 31.98
C VAL A 602 -49.98 -18.46 31.86
N ASP A 603 -49.22 -18.40 30.77
CA ASP A 603 -48.28 -17.33 30.42
C ASP A 603 -48.92 -15.95 30.15
N GLU A 604 -48.20 -14.87 30.47
CA GLU A 604 -48.07 -13.68 29.60
C GLU A 604 -46.92 -12.75 30.05
N GLU A 605 -45.83 -12.65 29.27
CA GLU A 605 -44.75 -11.67 29.50
C GLU A 605 -45.15 -10.26 29.02
N VAL A 606 -45.63 -9.40 29.92
CA VAL A 606 -45.92 -7.99 29.60
C VAL A 606 -44.63 -7.14 29.62
N ASN A 607 -44.12 -6.90 28.42
CA ASN A 607 -42.89 -6.15 28.12
C ASN A 607 -42.95 -4.66 28.54
N ILE A 608 -41.91 -4.17 29.23
CA ILE A 608 -41.73 -2.75 29.63
C ILE A 608 -40.37 -2.25 29.07
N PRO A 609 -40.32 -1.08 28.39
CA PRO A 609 -39.32 -0.86 27.32
C PRO A 609 -37.89 -0.51 27.75
N ASN A 610 -36.95 -0.98 26.92
CA ASN A 610 -35.51 -0.71 26.97
C ASN A 610 -35.13 0.77 27.18
N ARG A 611 -34.43 1.07 28.28
CA ARG A 611 -33.83 2.39 28.51
C ARG A 611 -32.53 2.56 27.72
N ARG A 612 -32.52 3.51 26.78
CA ARG A 612 -31.33 3.89 25.99
C ARG A 612 -30.67 5.16 26.57
N VAL A 613 -29.34 5.23 26.52
CA VAL A 613 -28.55 6.39 27.01
C VAL A 613 -27.55 6.82 25.94
N LEU A 614 -27.47 8.13 25.67
CA LEU A 614 -26.53 8.71 24.70
C LEU A 614 -25.25 9.20 25.41
N VAL A 615 -24.10 8.61 25.10
CA VAL A 615 -22.80 8.97 25.68
C VAL A 615 -22.02 9.86 24.72
N THR A 616 -22.17 11.18 24.85
CA THR A 616 -21.41 12.17 24.09
C THR A 616 -19.97 12.26 24.59
N GLY A 617 -18.99 12.08 23.71
CA GLY A 617 -17.56 12.15 24.08
C GLY A 617 -16.92 10.81 24.47
N ALA A 618 -17.54 9.68 24.11
CA ALA A 618 -17.07 8.31 24.39
C ALA A 618 -15.64 7.98 23.87
N THR A 619 -15.01 8.84 23.06
CA THR A 619 -13.65 8.66 22.57
C THR A 619 -12.55 8.94 23.61
N GLY A 620 -12.81 9.82 24.58
CA GLY A 620 -11.87 10.18 25.66
C GLY A 620 -11.88 9.19 26.83
N LEU A 621 -10.81 9.18 27.65
CA LEU A 621 -10.63 8.21 28.75
C LEU A 621 -11.83 8.11 29.71
N LEU A 622 -12.33 9.24 30.21
CA LEU A 622 -13.54 9.28 31.05
C LEU A 622 -14.79 8.79 30.31
N GLY A 623 -14.93 9.13 29.02
CA GLY A 623 -16.03 8.67 28.18
C GLY A 623 -16.03 7.15 27.97
N ARG A 624 -14.85 6.53 27.83
CA ARG A 624 -14.69 5.07 27.72
C ARG A 624 -14.98 4.35 29.04
N ALA A 625 -14.59 4.94 30.18
CA ALA A 625 -14.90 4.40 31.49
C ALA A 625 -16.42 4.37 31.73
N VAL A 626 -17.09 5.51 31.57
CA VAL A 626 -18.55 5.63 31.70
C VAL A 626 -19.31 4.74 30.70
N TYR A 627 -18.83 4.63 29.45
CA TYR A 627 -19.43 3.74 28.46
C TYR A 627 -19.32 2.25 28.86
N LYS A 628 -18.19 1.81 29.43
CA LYS A 628 -18.05 0.46 30.00
C LYS A 628 -18.97 0.24 31.20
N GLU A 629 -19.08 1.22 32.09
CA GLU A 629 -19.89 1.12 33.31
C GLU A 629 -21.40 0.99 33.00
N PHE A 630 -21.91 1.71 31.99
CA PHE A 630 -23.29 1.50 31.51
C PHE A 630 -23.50 0.14 30.82
N GLN A 631 -22.54 -0.34 30.04
CA GLN A 631 -22.57 -1.67 29.41
C GLN A 631 -22.59 -2.80 30.45
N GLN A 632 -21.77 -2.70 31.51
CA GLN A 632 -21.74 -3.70 32.60
C GLN A 632 -23.02 -3.75 33.45
N ASN A 633 -23.89 -2.74 33.35
CA ASN A 633 -25.17 -2.67 34.05
C ASN A 633 -26.39 -2.92 33.13
N ASN A 634 -26.19 -3.53 31.95
CA ASN A 634 -27.24 -3.84 30.94
C ASN A 634 -28.00 -2.63 30.36
N TRP A 635 -27.40 -1.43 30.32
CA TRP A 635 -28.01 -0.28 29.63
C TRP A 635 -27.58 -0.19 28.16
N HIS A 636 -28.53 0.05 27.26
CA HIS A 636 -28.26 0.27 25.84
C HIS A 636 -27.63 1.66 25.59
N ALA A 637 -26.30 1.73 25.73
CA ALA A 637 -25.51 2.94 25.50
C ALA A 637 -25.15 3.13 24.01
N VAL A 638 -25.39 4.34 23.47
CA VAL A 638 -24.99 4.73 22.10
C VAL A 638 -23.95 5.85 22.17
N GLY A 639 -22.80 5.68 21.53
CA GLY A 639 -21.73 6.67 21.50
C GLY A 639 -21.80 7.59 20.28
N CYS A 640 -21.80 8.90 20.49
CA CYS A 640 -21.72 9.89 19.41
C CYS A 640 -20.34 10.59 19.40
N GLY A 641 -19.65 10.53 18.26
CA GLY A 641 -18.28 11.05 18.09
C GLY A 641 -18.21 12.30 17.21
N PHE A 642 -18.32 13.48 17.80
CA PHE A 642 -18.00 14.74 17.11
C PHE A 642 -16.48 14.89 16.95
N ARG A 643 -15.99 15.03 15.72
CA ARG A 643 -14.63 15.54 15.46
C ARG A 643 -14.61 17.02 15.80
N ARG A 644 -13.58 17.51 16.49
CA ARG A 644 -13.33 18.95 16.69
C ARG A 644 -11.94 19.30 16.15
N ALA A 645 -11.83 20.45 15.50
CA ALA A 645 -10.63 20.88 14.79
C ALA A 645 -9.46 21.19 15.74
N ARG A 646 -8.23 21.17 15.19
CA ARG A 646 -7.04 21.73 15.87
C ARG A 646 -7.23 23.25 16.05
N PRO A 647 -6.82 23.84 17.19
CA PRO A 647 -6.78 25.30 17.32
C PRO A 647 -5.64 25.88 16.48
N LYS A 648 -5.85 27.07 15.90
CA LYS A 648 -4.76 27.92 15.39
C LYS A 648 -3.99 28.52 16.57
N PHE A 649 -2.70 28.77 16.37
CA PHE A 649 -2.01 29.88 17.03
C PHE A 649 -1.94 31.07 16.06
N GLU A 650 -2.29 32.24 16.58
CA GLU A 650 -2.05 33.59 16.03
C GLU A 650 -1.02 34.27 16.95
N GLN A 651 -0.26 35.31 16.59
CA GLN A 651 -0.24 36.28 15.47
C GLN A 651 1.27 36.51 15.11
N VAL A 652 1.73 37.33 14.14
CA VAL A 652 1.53 38.78 13.92
C VAL A 652 1.98 39.16 12.48
N ASN A 653 1.13 39.88 11.73
CA ASN A 653 1.32 41.04 10.81
C ASN A 653 2.67 41.26 10.05
N LEU A 654 2.75 41.86 8.85
CA LEU A 654 1.86 42.55 7.87
C LEU A 654 2.41 42.23 6.45
N LEU A 655 1.64 42.24 5.35
CA LEU A 655 1.22 43.41 4.55
C LEU A 655 0.18 42.98 3.48
N ASP A 656 -0.43 43.94 2.77
CA ASP A 656 -1.49 43.74 1.76
C ASP A 656 -1.14 42.80 0.59
N SER A 657 -2.14 42.05 0.12
CA SER A 657 -2.05 41.21 -1.09
C SER A 657 -3.33 41.22 -1.96
N ASN A 658 -4.06 42.34 -1.99
CA ASN A 658 -5.14 42.56 -2.98
C ASN A 658 -4.60 42.92 -4.38
N ALA A 659 -3.29 42.81 -4.62
CA ALA A 659 -2.61 43.19 -5.87
C ALA A 659 -2.09 42.01 -6.71
N VAL A 660 -2.43 40.75 -6.34
CA VAL A 660 -1.90 39.53 -6.99
C VAL A 660 -2.96 38.76 -7.79
N HIS A 661 -4.25 39.14 -7.69
CA HIS A 661 -5.35 38.46 -8.38
C HIS A 661 -5.71 39.01 -9.77
N GLU A 662 -4.96 39.99 -10.28
CA GLU A 662 -5.27 40.68 -11.56
C GLU A 662 -4.14 40.56 -12.61
N ILE A 663 -3.10 39.75 -12.33
CA ILE A 663 -1.94 39.54 -13.22
C ILE A 663 -1.77 38.05 -13.63
N ILE A 664 -2.56 37.12 -13.06
CA ILE A 664 -2.54 35.69 -13.40
C ILE A 664 -3.89 35.29 -14.03
N HIS A 665 -4.20 35.86 -15.20
CA HIS A 665 -5.33 35.43 -16.04
C HIS A 665 -4.95 35.29 -17.54
N ASP A 666 -3.72 35.64 -17.92
CA ASP A 666 -3.13 35.26 -19.21
C ASP A 666 -2.13 34.10 -19.00
N PHE A 667 -2.02 33.21 -19.99
CA PHE A 667 -1.08 32.08 -20.06
C PHE A 667 -1.27 30.89 -19.09
N GLN A 668 -2.52 30.52 -18.78
CA GLN A 668 -2.85 29.10 -18.59
C GLN A 668 -4.13 28.72 -19.36
N GLU A 669 -3.98 28.04 -20.50
CA GLU A 669 -5.03 27.17 -21.00
C GLU A 669 -5.11 25.96 -20.05
N GLU A 670 -6.11 25.95 -19.17
CA GLU A 670 -6.44 24.75 -18.42
C GLU A 670 -6.89 23.65 -19.39
N VAL A 671 -5.98 22.73 -19.71
CA VAL A 671 -6.36 21.43 -20.29
C VAL A 671 -7.22 20.74 -19.24
N ASN A 672 -8.54 20.82 -19.43
CA ASN A 672 -9.55 20.29 -18.52
C ASN A 672 -9.46 18.75 -18.48
N ILE A 673 -8.58 18.22 -17.61
CA ILE A 673 -8.42 16.78 -17.39
C ILE A 673 -9.71 16.27 -16.74
N PRO A 674 -10.54 15.47 -17.43
CA PRO A 674 -11.85 15.09 -16.91
C PRO A 674 -11.67 14.19 -15.68
N ASN A 675 -12.19 14.63 -14.52
CA ASN A 675 -12.03 13.98 -13.22
C ASN A 675 -12.60 12.54 -13.22
N ARG A 676 -11.72 11.57 -13.52
CA ARG A 676 -12.08 10.15 -13.64
C ARG A 676 -12.24 9.51 -12.26
N ARG A 677 -13.42 8.94 -12.02
CA ARG A 677 -13.79 8.24 -10.78
C ARG A 677 -13.77 6.73 -10.97
N VAL A 678 -13.13 5.99 -10.05
CA VAL A 678 -13.05 4.52 -10.10
C VAL A 678 -13.42 3.90 -8.75
N LEU A 679 -14.34 2.92 -8.78
CA LEU A 679 -14.75 2.14 -7.62
C LEU A 679 -14.06 0.78 -7.65
N VAL A 680 -13.27 0.45 -6.63
CA VAL A 680 -12.58 -0.85 -6.50
C VAL A 680 -13.28 -1.68 -5.44
N THR A 681 -14.02 -2.72 -5.84
CA THR A 681 -14.68 -3.63 -4.88
C THR A 681 -13.72 -4.74 -4.46
N GLY A 682 -13.70 -5.05 -3.17
CA GLY A 682 -12.68 -5.96 -2.61
C GLY A 682 -11.31 -5.30 -2.43
N ALA A 683 -11.24 -3.95 -2.30
CA ALA A 683 -10.01 -3.17 -2.12
C ALA A 683 -9.16 -3.60 -0.91
N THR A 684 -9.74 -4.34 0.04
CA THR A 684 -9.04 -4.95 1.18
C THR A 684 -8.31 -6.26 0.87
N GLY A 685 -8.54 -6.87 -0.31
CA GLY A 685 -7.92 -8.12 -0.72
C GLY A 685 -6.62 -7.92 -1.50
N LEU A 686 -5.83 -8.98 -1.65
CA LEU A 686 -4.50 -8.97 -2.29
C LEU A 686 -4.43 -8.17 -3.60
N LEU A 687 -5.32 -8.45 -4.56
CA LEU A 687 -5.38 -7.69 -5.82
C LEU A 687 -5.98 -6.30 -5.62
N GLY A 688 -7.10 -6.19 -4.88
CA GLY A 688 -7.80 -4.92 -4.68
C GLY A 688 -6.94 -3.84 -4.03
N ARG A 689 -6.03 -4.20 -3.11
CA ARG A 689 -5.06 -3.26 -2.53
C ARG A 689 -4.12 -2.67 -3.58
N ALA A 690 -3.67 -3.49 -4.54
CA ALA A 690 -2.78 -3.06 -5.62
C ALA A 690 -3.54 -2.24 -6.68
N VAL A 691 -4.73 -2.69 -7.11
CA VAL A 691 -5.60 -1.96 -8.05
C VAL A 691 -5.93 -0.58 -7.52
N TYR A 692 -6.41 -0.47 -6.28
CA TYR A 692 -6.71 0.83 -5.65
C TYR A 692 -5.47 1.74 -5.58
N LYS A 693 -4.30 1.17 -5.23
CA LYS A 693 -3.02 1.89 -5.13
C LYS A 693 -2.57 2.42 -6.49
N GLU A 694 -2.61 1.61 -7.54
CA GLU A 694 -2.25 2.00 -8.92
C GLU A 694 -3.14 3.14 -9.43
N PHE A 695 -4.46 3.02 -9.33
CA PHE A 695 -5.38 4.09 -9.75
C PHE A 695 -5.16 5.38 -8.94
N GLN A 696 -5.02 5.29 -7.61
CA GLN A 696 -4.75 6.47 -6.77
C GLN A 696 -3.41 7.14 -7.10
N GLN A 697 -2.37 6.37 -7.44
CA GLN A 697 -1.05 6.91 -7.81
C GLN A 697 -1.01 7.55 -9.21
N ASN A 698 -1.99 7.25 -10.07
CA ASN A 698 -2.12 7.81 -11.42
C ASN A 698 -3.24 8.87 -11.52
N ASN A 699 -3.45 9.64 -10.44
CA ASN A 699 -4.39 10.78 -10.36
C ASN A 699 -5.89 10.48 -10.62
N TRP A 700 -6.32 9.21 -10.57
CA TRP A 700 -7.75 8.90 -10.54
C TRP A 700 -8.34 9.17 -9.16
N HIS A 701 -9.58 9.66 -9.13
CA HIS A 701 -10.37 9.68 -7.89
C HIS A 701 -10.82 8.24 -7.60
N ALA A 702 -9.99 7.50 -6.87
CA ALA A 702 -10.23 6.11 -6.50
C ALA A 702 -10.95 6.00 -5.16
N VAL A 703 -12.08 5.29 -5.13
CA VAL A 703 -12.73 4.82 -3.91
C VAL A 703 -12.61 3.31 -3.84
N GLY A 704 -12.03 2.81 -2.75
CA GLY A 704 -11.98 1.39 -2.44
C GLY A 704 -13.09 1.02 -1.45
N CYS A 705 -13.79 -0.08 -1.71
CA CYS A 705 -14.68 -0.69 -0.73
C CYS A 705 -14.33 -2.16 -0.44
N GLY A 706 -14.72 -2.64 0.73
CA GLY A 706 -14.56 -4.02 1.15
C GLY A 706 -15.49 -4.35 2.30
N PHE A 707 -15.35 -5.55 2.86
CA PHE A 707 -16.21 -6.02 3.96
C PHE A 707 -15.47 -5.97 5.30
N ARG A 708 -15.14 -7.14 5.89
CA ARG A 708 -14.59 -7.27 7.27
C ARG A 708 -13.30 -6.46 7.57
N ARG A 709 -12.55 -6.04 6.56
CA ARG A 709 -11.26 -5.30 6.69
C ARG A 709 -11.33 -3.82 6.24
N ALA A 710 -12.52 -3.28 5.95
CA ALA A 710 -12.63 -2.00 5.25
C ALA A 710 -12.19 -0.77 6.07
N ARG A 711 -12.79 -0.58 7.25
CA ARG A 711 -12.53 0.59 8.10
C ARG A 711 -11.12 0.51 8.73
N PRO A 712 -10.40 1.64 8.88
CA PRO A 712 -10.81 3.01 8.57
C PRO A 712 -10.50 3.47 7.12
N LYS A 713 -9.78 2.68 6.32
CA LYS A 713 -9.20 3.12 5.03
C LYS A 713 -10.20 3.12 3.86
N PHE A 714 -11.15 2.20 3.87
CA PHE A 714 -12.06 1.92 2.77
C PHE A 714 -13.53 1.97 3.24
N GLU A 715 -14.45 2.09 2.29
CA GLU A 715 -15.88 2.00 2.57
C GLU A 715 -16.30 0.55 2.85
N GLN A 716 -17.20 0.38 3.82
CA GLN A 716 -17.65 -0.93 4.28
C GLN A 716 -18.97 -1.30 3.59
N VAL A 717 -18.89 -2.13 2.55
CA VAL A 717 -20.03 -2.55 1.73
C VAL A 717 -20.09 -4.07 1.71
N ASN A 718 -21.28 -4.62 1.93
CA ASN A 718 -21.57 -6.03 1.69
C ASN A 718 -22.10 -6.18 0.26
N LEU A 719 -21.39 -6.90 -0.62
CA LEU A 719 -21.84 -7.07 -2.02
C LEU A 719 -23.06 -8.00 -2.15
N LEU A 720 -23.45 -8.69 -1.08
CA LEU A 720 -24.71 -9.46 -0.99
C LEU A 720 -25.92 -8.59 -0.59
N ASP A 721 -25.71 -7.29 -0.33
CA ASP A 721 -26.77 -6.33 -0.05
C ASP A 721 -26.94 -5.39 -1.25
N SER A 722 -27.94 -5.66 -2.08
CA SER A 722 -28.21 -4.88 -3.29
C SER A 722 -28.45 -3.39 -3.01
N ASN A 723 -28.99 -3.02 -1.85
CA ASN A 723 -29.22 -1.61 -1.50
C ASN A 723 -27.88 -0.92 -1.22
N ALA A 724 -27.02 -1.53 -0.40
CA ALA A 724 -25.69 -0.98 -0.10
C ALA A 724 -24.78 -0.91 -1.34
N VAL A 725 -24.98 -1.80 -2.32
CA VAL A 725 -24.30 -1.74 -3.63
C VAL A 725 -24.86 -0.62 -4.52
N HIS A 726 -26.18 -0.45 -4.57
CA HIS A 726 -26.84 0.63 -5.30
C HIS A 726 -26.44 2.00 -4.74
N GLU A 727 -26.54 2.20 -3.42
CA GLU A 727 -26.20 3.45 -2.73
C GLU A 727 -24.77 3.92 -3.05
N ILE A 728 -23.74 3.07 -2.86
CA ILE A 728 -22.36 3.49 -3.11
C ILE A 728 -22.08 3.77 -4.60
N ILE A 729 -22.75 3.09 -5.53
CA ILE A 729 -22.58 3.33 -6.97
C ILE A 729 -23.30 4.62 -7.37
N HIS A 730 -24.52 4.84 -6.88
CA HIS A 730 -25.33 6.01 -7.21
C HIS A 730 -24.77 7.29 -6.58
N ASP A 731 -24.26 7.26 -5.35
CA ASP A 731 -23.67 8.44 -4.71
C ASP A 731 -22.29 8.81 -5.29
N PHE A 732 -21.48 7.80 -5.66
CA PHE A 732 -20.13 8.03 -6.17
C PHE A 732 -20.07 8.26 -7.69
N GLN A 733 -21.06 7.78 -8.44
CA GLN A 733 -21.11 7.84 -9.91
C GLN A 733 -19.77 7.43 -10.57
N PRO A 734 -19.22 6.23 -10.32
CA PRO A 734 -17.95 5.80 -10.89
C PRO A 734 -18.01 5.75 -12.43
N HIS A 735 -16.95 6.19 -13.09
CA HIS A 735 -16.78 5.97 -14.54
C HIS A 735 -16.34 4.53 -14.83
N VAL A 736 -15.63 3.92 -13.87
CA VAL A 736 -15.05 2.57 -13.94
C VAL A 736 -15.30 1.85 -12.63
N ILE A 737 -15.68 0.58 -12.69
CA ILE A 737 -15.77 -0.30 -11.51
C ILE A 737 -14.83 -1.48 -11.74
N VAL A 738 -13.92 -1.75 -10.81
CA VAL A 738 -13.05 -2.94 -10.86
C VAL A 738 -13.46 -3.91 -9.76
N HIS A 739 -13.91 -5.10 -10.17
CA HIS A 739 -14.51 -6.08 -9.26
C HIS A 739 -13.49 -7.16 -8.88
N CYS A 740 -12.77 -6.91 -7.78
CA CYS A 740 -11.75 -7.82 -7.23
C CYS A 740 -12.25 -8.68 -6.05
N ALA A 741 -13.51 -8.51 -5.62
CA ALA A 741 -14.09 -9.28 -4.53
C ALA A 741 -14.63 -10.64 -5.05
N ALA A 742 -14.20 -11.72 -4.42
CA ALA A 742 -14.66 -13.09 -4.70
C ALA A 742 -14.30 -14.00 -3.51
N GLU A 743 -15.00 -15.10 -3.32
CA GLU A 743 -14.45 -16.23 -2.55
C GLU A 743 -13.56 -17.07 -3.47
N ARG A 744 -12.30 -17.25 -3.05
CA ARG A 744 -11.19 -17.80 -3.85
C ARG A 744 -10.37 -18.86 -3.12
N ARG A 745 -10.95 -19.45 -2.07
CA ARG A 745 -10.37 -20.57 -1.30
C ARG A 745 -11.16 -21.83 -1.65
N PRO A 746 -10.59 -22.79 -2.41
CA PRO A 746 -11.32 -23.98 -2.85
C PRO A 746 -12.01 -24.71 -1.69
N ASP A 747 -11.29 -24.87 -0.58
CA ASP A 747 -11.78 -25.50 0.65
C ASP A 747 -13.00 -24.79 1.26
N VAL A 748 -13.20 -23.48 1.01
CA VAL A 748 -14.41 -22.75 1.44
C VAL A 748 -15.51 -22.85 0.40
N VAL A 749 -15.17 -22.80 -0.89
CA VAL A 749 -16.14 -22.96 -1.99
C VAL A 749 -16.78 -24.35 -1.98
N GLU A 750 -16.01 -25.40 -1.70
CA GLU A 750 -16.51 -26.78 -1.63
C GLU A 750 -17.34 -27.05 -0.37
N ASN A 751 -17.05 -26.39 0.76
CA ASN A 751 -17.82 -26.51 2.00
C ASN A 751 -19.04 -25.55 2.08
N GLN A 752 -19.07 -24.48 1.30
CA GLN A 752 -20.13 -23.46 1.30
C GLN A 752 -20.49 -23.05 -0.15
N PRO A 753 -21.03 -23.98 -0.96
CA PRO A 753 -21.27 -23.77 -2.39
C PRO A 753 -22.21 -22.59 -2.66
N ASP A 754 -23.30 -22.48 -1.89
CA ASP A 754 -24.32 -21.45 -2.10
C ASP A 754 -23.78 -20.05 -1.80
N ALA A 755 -23.05 -19.88 -0.70
CA ALA A 755 -22.43 -18.60 -0.33
C ALA A 755 -21.31 -18.19 -1.31
N ALA A 756 -20.59 -19.17 -1.86
CA ALA A 756 -19.62 -18.92 -2.93
C ALA A 756 -20.30 -18.50 -4.24
N SER A 757 -21.44 -19.13 -4.60
CA SER A 757 -22.24 -18.73 -5.77
C SER A 757 -22.82 -17.32 -5.61
N GLN A 758 -23.43 -17.02 -4.46
CA GLN A 758 -23.97 -15.70 -4.15
C GLN A 758 -22.92 -14.58 -4.27
N LEU A 759 -21.68 -14.82 -3.83
CA LEU A 759 -20.60 -13.81 -3.91
C LEU A 759 -19.89 -13.76 -5.27
N ASN A 760 -19.75 -14.88 -5.97
CA ASN A 760 -19.00 -14.96 -7.24
C ASN A 760 -19.88 -14.82 -8.49
N VAL A 761 -21.19 -14.99 -8.38
CA VAL A 761 -22.17 -14.99 -9.48
C VAL A 761 -23.21 -13.90 -9.24
N ASP A 762 -24.05 -14.04 -8.20
CA ASP A 762 -25.22 -13.16 -8.01
C ASP A 762 -24.81 -11.71 -7.74
N ALA A 763 -23.86 -11.50 -6.82
CA ALA A 763 -23.29 -10.19 -6.53
C ALA A 763 -22.58 -9.57 -7.75
N SER A 764 -21.91 -10.39 -8.58
CA SER A 764 -21.25 -9.93 -9.81
C SER A 764 -22.27 -9.51 -10.88
N GLY A 765 -23.37 -10.25 -11.02
CA GLY A 765 -24.49 -9.89 -11.88
C GLY A 765 -25.24 -8.64 -11.40
N ASN A 766 -25.43 -8.48 -10.07
CA ASN A 766 -26.00 -7.27 -9.48
C ASN A 766 -25.10 -6.05 -9.76
N LEU A 767 -23.79 -6.18 -9.52
CA LEU A 767 -22.81 -5.13 -9.80
C LEU A 767 -22.77 -4.75 -11.29
N ALA A 768 -23.00 -5.70 -12.20
CA ALA A 768 -23.11 -5.44 -13.64
C ALA A 768 -24.37 -4.65 -14.01
N LYS A 769 -25.52 -4.94 -13.41
CA LYS A 769 -26.78 -4.18 -13.59
C LYS A 769 -26.62 -2.72 -13.12
N GLU A 770 -26.08 -2.51 -11.92
CA GLU A 770 -25.85 -1.17 -11.38
C GLU A 770 -24.83 -0.39 -12.24
N ALA A 771 -23.74 -1.05 -12.67
CA ALA A 771 -22.77 -0.45 -13.57
C ALA A 771 -23.40 -0.05 -14.93
N ALA A 772 -24.25 -0.90 -15.50
CA ALA A 772 -24.94 -0.61 -16.76
C ALA A 772 -25.91 0.58 -16.62
N THR A 773 -26.61 0.68 -15.50
CA THR A 773 -27.59 1.74 -15.21
C THR A 773 -26.97 3.14 -15.23
N ILE A 774 -25.74 3.29 -14.74
CA ILE A 774 -24.99 4.56 -14.78
C ILE A 774 -23.98 4.67 -15.94
N GLY A 775 -23.93 3.69 -16.84
CA GLY A 775 -22.98 3.65 -17.97
C GLY A 775 -21.52 3.42 -17.59
N ALA A 776 -21.24 2.90 -16.38
CA ALA A 776 -19.89 2.65 -15.89
C ALA A 776 -19.23 1.44 -16.57
N PHE A 777 -17.92 1.54 -16.84
CA PHE A 777 -17.13 0.44 -17.35
C PHE A 777 -16.77 -0.54 -16.23
N LEU A 778 -17.43 -1.70 -16.20
CA LEU A 778 -17.12 -2.78 -15.26
C LEU A 778 -15.98 -3.67 -15.79
N ILE A 779 -14.89 -3.78 -15.03
CA ILE A 779 -13.84 -4.80 -15.21
C ILE A 779 -14.07 -5.90 -14.17
N TYR A 780 -14.54 -7.07 -14.61
CA TYR A 780 -14.69 -8.26 -13.77
C TYR A 780 -13.41 -9.10 -13.77
N ILE A 781 -12.88 -9.40 -12.59
CA ILE A 781 -11.70 -10.26 -12.45
C ILE A 781 -12.15 -11.73 -12.40
N SER A 782 -11.63 -12.53 -13.33
CA SER A 782 -11.87 -13.98 -13.45
C SER A 782 -10.55 -14.78 -13.35
N SER A 783 -10.60 -16.11 -13.50
CA SER A 783 -9.47 -17.01 -13.25
C SER A 783 -9.11 -17.87 -14.46
N ASP A 784 -7.83 -18.24 -14.56
CA ASP A 784 -7.34 -19.42 -15.29
C ASP A 784 -8.16 -20.72 -15.05
N TYR A 785 -8.69 -20.90 -13.84
CA TYR A 785 -9.45 -22.10 -13.42
C TYR A 785 -10.81 -22.28 -14.13
N VAL A 786 -11.21 -21.37 -15.03
CA VAL A 786 -12.34 -21.64 -15.95
C VAL A 786 -11.99 -22.68 -17.03
N PHE A 787 -10.71 -23.00 -17.21
CA PHE A 787 -10.22 -24.02 -18.14
C PHE A 787 -9.79 -25.32 -17.43
N ASP A 788 -9.74 -26.41 -18.18
CA ASP A 788 -9.33 -27.75 -17.72
C ASP A 788 -7.81 -27.97 -17.79
N GLY A 789 -7.10 -27.16 -18.55
CA GLY A 789 -5.64 -27.19 -18.62
C GLY A 789 -5.07 -28.39 -19.38
N THR A 790 -5.81 -28.89 -20.37
CA THR A 790 -5.40 -29.95 -21.30
C THR A 790 -4.77 -29.42 -22.59
N ASN A 791 -5.26 -28.31 -23.15
CA ASN A 791 -4.81 -27.71 -24.41
C ASN A 791 -4.32 -26.24 -24.28
N PRO A 792 -3.20 -25.98 -23.57
CA PRO A 792 -2.58 -24.66 -23.49
C PRO A 792 -1.79 -24.28 -24.77
N PRO A 793 -1.57 -22.97 -25.03
CA PRO A 793 -2.11 -21.81 -24.31
C PRO A 793 -3.55 -21.51 -24.74
N TYR A 794 -4.40 -21.12 -23.78
CA TYR A 794 -5.80 -20.77 -24.02
C TYR A 794 -5.93 -19.30 -24.43
N ARG A 795 -6.70 -19.05 -25.48
CA ARG A 795 -7.12 -17.71 -25.97
C ARG A 795 -8.43 -17.29 -25.32
N GLU A 796 -8.83 -16.03 -25.49
CA GLU A 796 -10.08 -15.51 -24.93
C GLU A 796 -11.33 -16.27 -25.37
N GLU A 797 -11.37 -16.65 -26.65
CA GLU A 797 -12.45 -17.36 -27.34
C GLU A 797 -12.48 -18.88 -27.13
N ASP A 798 -11.47 -19.48 -26.50
CA ASP A 798 -11.47 -20.92 -26.23
C ASP A 798 -12.54 -21.31 -25.21
N ILE A 799 -13.13 -22.50 -25.40
CA ILE A 799 -14.32 -22.96 -24.65
C ILE A 799 -13.95 -23.27 -23.18
N PRO A 800 -14.46 -22.51 -22.20
CA PRO A 800 -14.12 -22.74 -20.79
C PRO A 800 -14.77 -24.02 -20.24
N THR A 801 -13.95 -24.93 -19.73
CA THR A 801 -14.34 -26.23 -19.16
C THR A 801 -13.78 -26.38 -17.73
N PRO A 802 -14.45 -25.83 -16.69
CA PRO A 802 -13.90 -25.79 -15.34
C PRO A 802 -13.97 -27.14 -14.61
N LEU A 803 -12.85 -27.59 -14.03
CA LEU A 803 -12.74 -28.86 -13.29
C LEU A 803 -13.22 -28.80 -11.83
N ASN A 804 -13.41 -27.60 -11.26
CA ASN A 804 -13.77 -27.42 -9.85
C ASN A 804 -14.81 -26.30 -9.68
N LEU A 805 -15.49 -26.30 -8.53
CA LEU A 805 -16.59 -25.39 -8.25
C LEU A 805 -16.17 -23.91 -8.20
N TYR A 806 -14.92 -23.60 -7.81
CA TYR A 806 -14.40 -22.24 -7.92
C TYR A 806 -14.31 -21.79 -9.38
N GLY A 807 -13.71 -22.60 -10.26
CA GLY A 807 -13.69 -22.35 -11.70
C GLY A 807 -15.08 -22.19 -12.30
N LYS A 808 -16.03 -23.05 -11.89
CA LYS A 808 -17.43 -23.00 -12.31
C LYS A 808 -18.11 -21.69 -11.89
N THR A 809 -18.07 -21.32 -10.61
CA THR A 809 -18.67 -20.07 -10.13
C THR A 809 -18.01 -18.83 -10.75
N LYS A 810 -16.70 -18.85 -11.03
CA LYS A 810 -16.05 -17.74 -11.75
C LYS A 810 -16.56 -17.60 -13.18
N LEU A 811 -16.74 -18.70 -13.91
CA LEU A 811 -17.32 -18.74 -15.26
C LEU A 811 -18.81 -18.34 -15.29
N GLU A 812 -19.58 -18.74 -14.28
CA GLU A 812 -20.98 -18.33 -14.13
C GLU A 812 -21.06 -16.82 -13.85
N GLY A 813 -20.13 -16.26 -13.07
CA GLY A 813 -19.97 -14.81 -12.92
C GLY A 813 -19.52 -14.09 -14.20
N GLU A 814 -18.70 -14.70 -15.08
CA GLU A 814 -18.39 -14.11 -16.40
C GLU A 814 -19.66 -13.92 -17.23
N LYS A 815 -20.52 -14.95 -17.26
CA LYS A 815 -21.81 -14.92 -17.97
C LYS A 815 -22.73 -13.87 -17.36
N ALA A 816 -22.94 -13.90 -16.05
CA ALA A 816 -23.79 -12.95 -15.34
C ALA A 816 -23.35 -11.49 -15.55
N VAL A 817 -22.04 -11.22 -15.64
CA VAL A 817 -21.53 -9.87 -15.96
C VAL A 817 -21.80 -9.48 -17.40
N LEU A 818 -21.49 -10.34 -18.37
CA LEU A 818 -21.63 -10.02 -19.80
C LEU A 818 -23.08 -9.97 -20.28
N GLU A 819 -23.97 -10.77 -19.68
CA GLU A 819 -25.42 -10.74 -19.91
C GLU A 819 -26.07 -9.44 -19.42
N ASN A 820 -25.61 -8.91 -18.28
CA ASN A 820 -26.20 -7.70 -17.65
C ASN A 820 -25.49 -6.40 -18.04
N ASN A 821 -24.25 -6.45 -18.56
CA ASN A 821 -23.53 -5.27 -19.05
C ASN A 821 -22.70 -5.58 -20.32
N LEU A 822 -23.31 -5.32 -21.48
CA LEU A 822 -22.71 -5.46 -22.81
C LEU A 822 -21.49 -4.56 -23.08
N GLY A 823 -21.19 -3.63 -22.17
CA GLY A 823 -20.02 -2.73 -22.21
C GLY A 823 -18.88 -3.14 -21.28
N ALA A 824 -19.06 -4.18 -20.46
CA ALA A 824 -18.07 -4.66 -19.49
C ALA A 824 -16.87 -5.37 -20.15
N ALA A 825 -15.80 -5.52 -19.37
CA ALA A 825 -14.67 -6.38 -19.69
C ALA A 825 -14.49 -7.48 -18.64
N VAL A 826 -14.07 -8.66 -19.10
CA VAL A 826 -13.70 -9.80 -18.25
C VAL A 826 -12.20 -9.99 -18.36
N LEU A 827 -11.46 -9.88 -17.25
CA LEU A 827 -10.01 -10.09 -17.23
C LEU A 827 -9.70 -11.42 -16.52
N ARG A 828 -9.36 -12.46 -17.30
CA ARG A 828 -8.89 -13.75 -16.75
C ARG A 828 -7.42 -13.64 -16.36
N ILE A 829 -7.08 -14.05 -15.14
CA ILE A 829 -5.71 -14.03 -14.60
C ILE A 829 -5.38 -15.34 -13.86
N PRO A 830 -4.11 -15.75 -13.81
CA PRO A 830 -3.70 -16.98 -13.11
C PRO A 830 -3.37 -16.71 -11.63
N VAL A 831 -2.63 -17.63 -11.00
CA VAL A 831 -2.24 -17.53 -9.58
C VAL A 831 -1.47 -16.23 -9.26
N LEU A 832 -2.00 -15.47 -8.30
CA LEU A 832 -1.48 -14.15 -7.92
C LEU A 832 -0.53 -14.16 -6.72
N TYR A 833 0.40 -13.22 -6.70
CA TYR A 833 1.26 -12.92 -5.55
C TYR A 833 1.61 -11.41 -5.48
N GLY A 834 2.13 -10.96 -4.33
CA GLY A 834 2.51 -9.56 -4.10
C GLY A 834 2.63 -9.22 -2.61
N GLU A 835 2.57 -7.92 -2.30
CA GLU A 835 2.51 -7.37 -0.93
C GLU A 835 1.31 -7.95 -0.14
N VAL A 836 1.56 -8.99 0.68
CA VAL A 836 0.54 -9.70 1.49
C VAL A 836 0.47 -9.19 2.93
N GLU A 837 -0.72 -9.24 3.54
CA GLU A 837 -0.88 -9.03 4.99
C GLU A 837 -0.44 -10.27 5.81
N LYS A 838 -0.46 -11.46 5.18
CA LYS A 838 -0.08 -12.74 5.77
C LYS A 838 0.39 -13.76 4.72
N LEU A 839 1.19 -14.73 5.18
CA LEU A 839 1.57 -16.00 4.53
C LEU A 839 0.49 -16.56 3.59
N GLU A 840 -0.65 -16.86 4.22
CA GLU A 840 -1.83 -17.52 3.65
C GLU A 840 -2.61 -16.71 2.59
N GLU A 841 -2.30 -15.43 2.38
CA GLU A 841 -3.08 -14.57 1.48
C GLU A 841 -2.79 -14.82 -0.02
N SER A 842 -1.65 -15.44 -0.35
CA SER A 842 -1.36 -16.00 -1.69
C SER A 842 -0.92 -17.47 -1.63
N ALA A 843 -1.34 -18.24 -2.63
CA ALA A 843 -0.93 -19.63 -2.83
C ALA A 843 0.56 -19.80 -3.21
N VAL A 844 1.26 -18.68 -3.46
CA VAL A 844 2.72 -18.60 -3.67
C VAL A 844 3.42 -18.25 -2.35
N THR A 845 2.99 -17.17 -1.66
CA THR A 845 3.65 -16.67 -0.44
C THR A 845 3.61 -17.68 0.71
N VAL A 846 2.54 -18.48 0.80
CA VAL A 846 2.38 -19.56 1.81
C VAL A 846 3.46 -20.65 1.75
N MET A 847 4.31 -20.65 0.70
CA MET A 847 5.44 -21.58 0.59
C MET A 847 6.68 -21.07 1.33
N PHE A 848 6.73 -19.80 1.76
CA PHE A 848 7.95 -19.20 2.32
C PHE A 848 8.39 -19.84 3.63
N ASP A 849 7.46 -20.16 4.54
CA ASP A 849 7.81 -20.87 5.78
C ASP A 849 8.50 -22.20 5.47
N LYS A 850 7.92 -23.01 4.57
CA LYS A 850 8.55 -24.27 4.11
C LYS A 850 9.94 -24.07 3.49
N VAL A 851 10.25 -22.90 2.93
CA VAL A 851 11.59 -22.55 2.45
C VAL A 851 12.52 -22.18 3.62
N GLN A 852 12.03 -21.46 4.63
CA GLN A 852 12.80 -21.02 5.79
C GLN A 852 13.12 -22.15 6.80
N PHE A 853 12.20 -23.10 7.04
CA PHE A 853 12.40 -24.24 7.95
C PHE A 853 13.27 -25.35 7.31
N SER A 854 14.54 -25.03 6.99
CA SER A 854 15.47 -25.93 6.28
C SER A 854 15.88 -27.19 7.06
N ASN A 855 15.54 -27.28 8.35
CA ASN A 855 15.71 -28.45 9.21
C ASN A 855 14.64 -29.54 8.99
N LYS A 856 13.58 -29.24 8.24
CA LYS A 856 12.46 -30.17 7.99
C LYS A 856 12.25 -30.34 6.48
N SER A 857 12.25 -31.59 6.01
CA SER A 857 11.98 -31.88 4.59
C SER A 857 10.56 -31.46 4.22
N ALA A 858 10.41 -30.71 3.13
CA ALA A 858 9.14 -30.13 2.72
C ALA A 858 8.75 -30.56 1.31
N ASN A 859 7.73 -31.43 1.21
CA ASN A 859 7.18 -31.83 -0.08
C ASN A 859 6.44 -30.66 -0.75
N MET A 860 6.67 -30.49 -2.05
CA MET A 860 6.14 -29.45 -2.92
C MET A 860 5.63 -30.05 -4.25
N ASP A 861 4.53 -29.52 -4.75
CA ASP A 861 3.91 -29.91 -6.03
C ASP A 861 4.81 -29.49 -7.21
N HIS A 862 5.21 -30.48 -8.02
CA HIS A 862 5.96 -30.35 -9.26
C HIS A 862 5.18 -30.96 -10.46
N TRP A 863 3.87 -31.18 -10.30
CA TRP A 863 2.98 -31.67 -11.35
C TRP A 863 2.26 -30.51 -12.06
N GLN A 864 1.73 -29.55 -11.29
CA GLN A 864 0.90 -28.49 -11.84
C GLN A 864 1.72 -27.30 -12.36
N GLN A 865 1.63 -27.03 -13.67
CA GLN A 865 2.21 -25.85 -14.30
C GLN A 865 1.37 -24.61 -13.98
N ARG A 866 2.04 -23.51 -13.61
CA ARG A 866 1.41 -22.24 -13.21
C ARG A 866 2.24 -21.06 -13.70
N PHE A 867 1.62 -19.89 -13.75
CA PHE A 867 2.26 -18.64 -14.15
C PHE A 867 2.06 -17.60 -13.03
N PRO A 868 2.95 -17.55 -12.01
CA PRO A 868 2.84 -16.59 -10.93
C PRO A 868 2.84 -15.16 -11.47
N THR A 869 1.74 -14.45 -11.24
CA THR A 869 1.51 -13.11 -11.78
C THR A 869 1.43 -12.08 -10.65
N HIS A 870 2.18 -10.99 -10.78
CA HIS A 870 2.29 -10.00 -9.71
C HIS A 870 1.08 -9.06 -9.69
N VAL A 871 0.53 -8.76 -8.51
CA VAL A 871 -0.67 -7.89 -8.43
C VAL A 871 -0.43 -6.45 -8.85
N LYS A 872 0.81 -5.93 -8.81
CA LYS A 872 1.14 -4.62 -9.41
C LYS A 872 0.91 -4.66 -10.93
N ASP A 873 1.31 -5.74 -11.59
CA ASP A 873 1.16 -5.89 -13.04
C ASP A 873 -0.31 -5.95 -13.47
N VAL A 874 -1.12 -6.75 -12.75
CA VAL A 874 -2.58 -6.82 -13.01
C VAL A 874 -3.25 -5.48 -12.72
N ALA A 875 -2.79 -4.73 -11.70
CA ALA A 875 -3.28 -3.39 -11.42
C ALA A 875 -2.98 -2.41 -12.56
N THR A 876 -1.74 -2.39 -13.08
CA THR A 876 -1.36 -1.60 -14.26
C THR A 876 -2.23 -1.95 -15.47
N VAL A 877 -2.49 -3.24 -15.71
CA VAL A 877 -3.37 -3.70 -16.80
C VAL A 877 -4.81 -3.24 -16.60
N CYS A 878 -5.36 -3.31 -15.38
CA CYS A 878 -6.71 -2.80 -15.09
C CYS A 878 -6.80 -1.28 -15.37
N ARG A 879 -5.78 -0.52 -15.01
CA ARG A 879 -5.72 0.92 -15.28
C ARG A 879 -5.57 1.23 -16.77
N GLN A 880 -4.63 0.59 -17.46
CA GLN A 880 -4.43 0.76 -18.91
C GLN A 880 -5.70 0.40 -19.72
N LEU A 881 -6.39 -0.68 -19.34
CA LEU A 881 -7.65 -1.09 -19.98
C LEU A 881 -8.77 -0.07 -19.72
N ALA A 882 -8.85 0.46 -18.50
CA ALA A 882 -9.78 1.53 -18.14
C ALA A 882 -9.49 2.83 -18.91
N GLU A 883 -8.24 3.28 -18.95
CA GLU A 883 -7.80 4.48 -19.68
C GLU A 883 -8.09 4.37 -21.18
N LYS A 884 -7.75 3.22 -21.80
CA LYS A 884 -8.13 2.93 -23.19
C LYS A 884 -9.64 3.01 -23.38
N ARG A 885 -10.44 2.42 -22.48
CA ARG A 885 -11.91 2.45 -22.57
C ARG A 885 -12.56 3.83 -22.32
N MET A 886 -11.85 4.76 -21.69
CA MET A 886 -12.27 6.17 -21.59
C MET A 886 -12.06 6.97 -22.89
N LEU A 887 -11.31 6.42 -23.86
CA LEU A 887 -11.04 7.03 -25.17
C LEU A 887 -11.67 6.24 -26.33
N ASP A 888 -11.71 4.92 -26.22
CA ASP A 888 -12.20 3.98 -27.24
C ASP A 888 -13.33 3.09 -26.68
N PRO A 889 -14.58 3.26 -27.14
CA PRO A 889 -15.72 2.46 -26.68
C PRO A 889 -15.73 1.01 -27.19
N SER A 890 -14.79 0.61 -28.07
CA SER A 890 -14.65 -0.77 -28.54
C SER A 890 -14.00 -1.72 -27.52
N ILE A 891 -13.33 -1.18 -26.48
CA ILE A 891 -12.58 -1.93 -25.47
C ILE A 891 -13.54 -2.63 -24.48
N LYS A 892 -14.00 -3.84 -24.83
CA LYS A 892 -14.97 -4.63 -24.06
C LYS A 892 -14.84 -6.14 -24.32
N GLY A 893 -15.54 -6.95 -23.52
CA GLY A 893 -15.51 -8.41 -23.59
C GLY A 893 -14.31 -9.02 -22.86
N THR A 894 -14.01 -10.28 -23.16
CA THR A 894 -12.94 -11.04 -22.47
C THR A 894 -11.55 -10.60 -22.90
N PHE A 895 -10.61 -10.61 -21.95
CA PHE A 895 -9.17 -10.39 -22.09
C PHE A 895 -8.41 -11.30 -21.12
N HIS A 896 -7.20 -11.73 -21.47
CA HIS A 896 -6.33 -12.53 -20.61
C HIS A 896 -5.07 -11.75 -20.21
N TRP A 897 -4.62 -11.90 -18.95
CA TRP A 897 -3.30 -11.43 -18.54
C TRP A 897 -2.56 -12.42 -17.65
N SER A 898 -1.28 -12.64 -17.96
CA SER A 898 -0.39 -13.57 -17.25
C SER A 898 1.05 -13.07 -17.25
N GLY A 899 1.78 -13.37 -16.17
CA GLY A 899 3.24 -13.44 -16.18
C GLY A 899 3.73 -14.50 -17.19
N ASN A 900 4.96 -14.36 -17.67
CA ASN A 900 5.57 -15.20 -18.71
C ASN A 900 6.57 -16.24 -18.16
N GLU A 901 6.84 -16.25 -16.86
CA GLU A 901 7.66 -17.26 -16.19
C GLU A 901 6.78 -18.45 -15.78
N GLN A 902 6.86 -19.57 -16.52
CA GLN A 902 6.21 -20.83 -16.15
C GLN A 902 6.93 -21.46 -14.96
N MET A 903 6.20 -21.82 -13.90
CA MET A 903 6.74 -22.51 -12.72
C MET A 903 5.69 -23.41 -12.05
N THR A 904 6.10 -24.58 -11.58
CA THR A 904 5.39 -25.38 -10.58
C THR A 904 5.56 -24.79 -9.16
N LYS A 905 4.88 -25.35 -8.15
CA LYS A 905 5.08 -24.93 -6.75
C LYS A 905 6.48 -25.24 -6.23
N TYR A 906 7.07 -26.37 -6.64
CA TYR A 906 8.46 -26.71 -6.34
C TYR A 906 9.43 -25.66 -6.93
N GLU A 907 9.30 -25.31 -8.20
CA GLU A 907 10.18 -24.33 -8.86
C GLU A 907 10.01 -22.93 -8.29
N MET A 908 8.77 -22.49 -7.99
CA MET A 908 8.53 -21.25 -7.26
C MET A 908 9.20 -21.26 -5.87
N ALA A 909 9.14 -22.36 -5.13
CA ALA A 909 9.78 -22.46 -3.82
C ALA A 909 11.31 -22.43 -3.90
N CYS A 910 11.92 -23.08 -4.90
CA CYS A 910 13.35 -22.95 -5.18
C CYS A 910 13.74 -21.53 -5.61
N ALA A 911 12.95 -20.88 -6.48
CA ALA A 911 13.18 -19.50 -6.89
C ALA A 911 13.02 -18.48 -5.74
N ILE A 912 12.14 -18.76 -4.77
CA ILE A 912 12.05 -18.02 -3.50
C ILE A 912 13.31 -18.23 -2.67
N ALA A 913 13.77 -19.48 -2.50
CA ALA A 913 14.98 -19.80 -1.75
C ALA A 913 16.20 -19.04 -2.31
N ASP A 914 16.42 -19.12 -3.62
CA ASP A 914 17.47 -18.39 -4.31
C ASP A 914 17.37 -16.87 -4.14
N ALA A 915 16.17 -16.29 -4.22
CA ALA A 915 15.96 -14.85 -4.11
C ALA A 915 16.36 -14.29 -2.74
N PHE A 916 16.29 -15.13 -1.70
CA PHE A 916 16.74 -14.83 -0.33
C PHE A 916 18.11 -15.45 0.04
N ASN A 917 18.77 -16.15 -0.91
CA ASN A 917 20.02 -16.89 -0.67
C ASN A 917 19.89 -17.91 0.49
N LEU A 918 18.74 -18.61 0.53
CA LEU A 918 18.43 -19.69 1.46
C LEU A 918 18.68 -21.05 0.80
N PRO A 919 18.99 -22.11 1.56
CA PRO A 919 19.08 -23.47 1.01
C PRO A 919 17.72 -23.96 0.51
N SER A 920 17.74 -24.79 -0.53
CA SER A 920 16.55 -25.42 -1.14
C SER A 920 16.59 -26.95 -1.09
N SER A 921 17.67 -27.56 -0.59
CA SER A 921 17.91 -29.01 -0.60
C SER A 921 16.97 -29.85 0.28
N HIS A 922 16.21 -29.21 1.18
CA HIS A 922 15.15 -29.84 1.96
C HIS A 922 13.79 -29.88 1.23
N LEU A 923 13.64 -29.11 0.15
CA LEU A 923 12.44 -29.11 -0.70
C LEU A 923 12.45 -30.38 -1.57
N ARG A 924 11.32 -31.09 -1.63
CA ARG A 924 11.18 -32.32 -2.43
C ARG A 924 10.07 -32.18 -3.48
N PRO A 925 10.35 -32.39 -4.77
CA PRO A 925 9.32 -32.37 -5.80
C PRO A 925 8.43 -33.62 -5.70
N ILE A 926 7.13 -33.43 -5.83
CA ILE A 926 6.15 -34.49 -6.12
C ILE A 926 5.66 -34.28 -7.55
N THR A 927 5.98 -35.22 -8.43
CA THR A 927 5.55 -35.23 -9.85
C THR A 927 4.22 -35.95 -10.06
N ASP A 928 3.73 -36.67 -9.06
CA ASP A 928 2.45 -37.39 -9.11
C ASP A 928 1.26 -36.43 -9.07
N SER A 929 0.16 -36.83 -9.72
CA SER A 929 -1.08 -36.05 -9.67
C SER A 929 -1.66 -36.06 -8.26
N PRO A 930 -2.06 -34.90 -7.69
CA PRO A 930 -2.57 -34.84 -6.33
C PRO A 930 -3.92 -35.55 -6.19
N VAL A 931 -3.97 -36.59 -5.36
CA VAL A 931 -5.13 -37.48 -5.17
C VAL A 931 -6.23 -36.89 -4.27
N LEU A 932 -5.95 -35.79 -3.55
CA LEU A 932 -6.83 -35.23 -2.52
C LEU A 932 -7.11 -33.73 -2.70
N GLY A 933 -8.39 -33.36 -2.55
CA GLY A 933 -8.92 -32.00 -2.66
C GLY A 933 -9.41 -31.64 -4.08
N ALA A 934 -9.90 -30.40 -4.23
CA ALA A 934 -10.37 -29.82 -5.49
C ALA A 934 -9.51 -30.20 -6.71
N GLN A 935 -10.13 -30.71 -7.78
CA GLN A 935 -9.45 -31.01 -9.04
C GLN A 935 -8.81 -29.74 -9.64
N ARG A 936 -7.65 -29.89 -10.30
CA ARG A 936 -6.84 -28.75 -10.75
C ARG A 936 -6.39 -28.92 -12.21
N PRO A 937 -6.43 -27.83 -13.01
CA PRO A 937 -5.94 -27.89 -14.39
C PRO A 937 -4.44 -28.12 -14.42
N ARG A 938 -3.96 -29.04 -15.27
CA ARG A 938 -2.54 -29.42 -15.32
C ARG A 938 -1.66 -28.28 -15.83
N ASN A 939 -2.10 -27.60 -16.89
CA ASN A 939 -1.50 -26.35 -17.37
C ASN A 939 -2.58 -25.44 -17.99
N ALA A 940 -3.08 -24.46 -17.23
CA ALA A 940 -4.01 -23.43 -17.71
C ALA A 940 -3.27 -22.14 -18.11
N GLN A 941 -2.24 -22.26 -18.97
CA GLN A 941 -1.53 -21.12 -19.54
C GLN A 941 -2.49 -20.24 -20.35
N LEU A 942 -2.48 -18.93 -20.10
CA LEU A 942 -3.27 -17.95 -20.84
C LEU A 942 -2.40 -17.30 -21.94
N ASP A 943 -2.91 -17.24 -23.16
CA ASP A 943 -2.36 -16.40 -24.22
C ASP A 943 -2.67 -14.92 -23.90
N CYS A 944 -1.68 -14.04 -24.02
CA CYS A 944 -1.84 -12.60 -23.72
C CYS A 944 -1.87 -11.73 -24.97
N SER A 945 -1.77 -12.34 -26.17
CA SER A 945 -1.55 -11.65 -27.46
C SER A 945 -2.56 -10.54 -27.73
N LYS A 946 -3.79 -10.66 -27.25
CA LYS A 946 -4.85 -9.65 -27.41
C LYS A 946 -4.54 -8.34 -26.68
N LEU A 947 -4.09 -8.40 -25.42
CA LEU A 947 -3.67 -7.20 -24.67
C LEU A 947 -2.32 -6.67 -25.16
N GLU A 948 -1.38 -7.56 -25.51
CA GLU A 948 -0.09 -7.17 -26.07
C GLU A 948 -0.24 -6.41 -27.39
N THR A 949 -1.13 -6.85 -28.29
CA THR A 949 -1.49 -6.15 -29.53
C THR A 949 -2.12 -4.77 -29.27
N LEU A 950 -2.85 -4.61 -28.17
CA LEU A 950 -3.40 -3.33 -27.73
C LEU A 950 -2.35 -2.43 -27.04
N GLY A 951 -1.11 -2.88 -26.84
CA GLY A 951 -0.09 -2.17 -26.07
C GLY A 951 -0.40 -2.10 -24.57
N ILE A 952 -1.16 -3.05 -24.05
CA ILE A 952 -1.53 -3.17 -22.63
C ILE A 952 -0.72 -4.30 -22.01
N GLY A 953 -0.06 -4.04 -20.88
CA GLY A 953 0.77 -5.03 -20.20
C GLY A 953 1.87 -4.45 -19.31
N GLN A 954 2.24 -5.23 -18.29
CA GLN A 954 3.44 -5.06 -17.48
C GLN A 954 3.85 -6.43 -16.93
N ARG A 955 5.15 -6.75 -16.86
CA ARG A 955 5.63 -8.01 -16.25
C ARG A 955 6.81 -7.76 -15.31
N THR A 956 6.56 -7.85 -14.02
CA THR A 956 7.56 -7.81 -12.95
C THR A 956 8.24 -9.19 -12.86
N PRO A 957 9.57 -9.32 -13.07
CA PRO A 957 10.25 -10.61 -12.96
C PRO A 957 10.06 -11.25 -11.59
N PHE A 958 9.77 -12.56 -11.55
CA PHE A 958 9.30 -13.28 -10.37
C PHE A 958 10.23 -13.06 -9.17
N ARG A 959 11.53 -13.26 -9.37
CA ARG A 959 12.58 -13.11 -8.34
C ARG A 959 12.69 -11.70 -7.75
N ILE A 960 12.23 -10.66 -8.45
CA ILE A 960 12.18 -9.28 -7.95
C ILE A 960 10.91 -9.10 -7.14
N GLY A 961 9.73 -9.32 -7.75
CA GLY A 961 8.45 -9.10 -7.08
C GLY A 961 8.26 -9.98 -5.84
N ILE A 962 8.73 -11.24 -5.86
CA ILE A 962 8.58 -12.15 -4.72
C ILE A 962 9.50 -11.76 -3.57
N LYS A 963 10.64 -11.12 -3.87
CA LYS A 963 11.56 -10.58 -2.86
C LYS A 963 10.99 -9.32 -2.21
N GLU A 964 10.41 -8.41 -2.98
CA GLU A 964 9.62 -7.28 -2.46
C GLU A 964 8.45 -7.75 -1.59
N SER A 965 7.79 -8.84 -1.98
CA SER A 965 6.62 -9.40 -1.28
C SER A 965 6.95 -10.05 0.07
N LEU A 966 8.10 -10.71 0.17
CA LEU A 966 8.41 -11.63 1.28
C LEU A 966 9.46 -11.12 2.27
N TRP A 967 10.24 -10.08 1.96
CA TRP A 967 11.29 -9.60 2.88
C TRP A 967 10.81 -9.23 4.29
N PRO A 968 9.57 -8.72 4.54
CA PRO A 968 9.11 -8.43 5.91
C PRO A 968 8.87 -9.70 6.74
N PHE A 969 8.75 -10.86 6.10
CA PHE A 969 8.49 -12.16 6.72
C PHE A 969 9.75 -13.02 6.87
N LEU A 970 10.93 -12.49 6.50
CA LEU A 970 12.20 -13.19 6.65
C LEU A 970 12.60 -13.26 8.12
N ILE A 971 12.71 -14.48 8.67
CA ILE A 971 12.98 -14.73 10.08
C ILE A 971 14.46 -14.47 10.39
N ASP A 972 14.76 -13.25 10.86
CA ASP A 972 16.07 -12.97 11.45
C ASP A 972 16.23 -13.77 12.76
N LYS A 973 17.25 -14.63 12.79
CA LYS A 973 17.46 -15.64 13.84
C LYS A 973 17.92 -15.04 15.16
N ARG A 974 18.76 -13.97 15.15
CA ARG A 974 19.47 -13.35 16.30
C ARG A 974 19.44 -14.16 17.61
N TRP A 975 18.52 -13.78 18.52
CA TRP A 975 18.34 -14.34 19.86
C TRP A 975 17.34 -15.50 19.90
N ARG A 976 16.58 -15.73 18.83
CA ARG A 976 15.47 -16.68 18.74
C ARG A 976 15.96 -18.08 18.39
N GLN A 977 16.87 -18.63 19.21
CA GLN A 977 17.58 -19.88 18.90
C GLN A 977 16.63 -21.07 18.61
N THR A 978 15.46 -21.10 19.25
CA THR A 978 14.41 -22.13 19.11
C THR A 978 13.31 -21.81 18.08
N VAL A 979 13.37 -20.70 17.32
CA VAL A 979 12.26 -20.33 16.39
C VAL A 979 12.09 -21.29 15.20
N PHE A 980 13.10 -22.11 14.93
CA PHE A 980 13.09 -23.15 13.90
C PHE A 980 12.84 -24.56 14.46
N HIS A 981 12.53 -24.70 15.76
CA HIS A 981 12.56 -25.97 16.48
C HIS A 981 11.18 -26.63 16.65
#